data_AF-A0A367LBE9-F1
#
_entry.id   AF-A0A367LBE9-F1
#
_cell.length_a   1.000
_cell.length_b   1.000
_cell.length_c   1.000
_cell.angle_alpha   90.00
_cell.angle_beta   90.00
_cell.angle_gamma   90.00
#
_symmetry.space_group_name_H-M   'P 1'
#
loop_
_entity.id
_entity.type
_entity.pdbx_description
1 polymer ?
#
loop_
_entity_poly.entity_id
_entity_poly.type
_entity_poly.pdbx_seq_one_letter_code
_entity_poly.pdbx_strand_id
1 'polypeptide(L)'
;MTLPDADTEVKASSEAADTFVGNYYQALNSLSAIAPFYVNSSTRYSVKADLSINGKVLAAPDEYKAMLDAQGPNVLYEVESIDAHVINPSFSHDAPEHIHDEARVEKSGGLASIVVTIMGKIQFGKARDSLQQPFNETLVLVPNWDVMTRNPPRAAKRWLIMSQNFRALRALTILNYYQQQTSLPPFVMPAKAKGSTKAGVSDSQTTQPTIRPKTTASTPNETVEQRSQRRRLLTNPLEQRVRDAGLSSLSPAEKKTYAHSQLVLPVTENRIPLTSKAEREFWKVVNKDGLAARRLRLRYGWGQDRTGRDVGSYTVAEFEKRSLGQAKLTALDILHRAFLDRRARGRVDDEDVENEKARRLAMAALKRELYGEIVGSLAQDPEWDDVVPIPQSEPEDALAKIAYADDYAEVVSYLRAVMAANEHSPRCLRLTERVISMNPAHYTVWLYRFQLVCSMYLHIPDEITWLNQLALENLKNYQIWHHRQLLVEHYFPLIAGDDEAVRALGSSETSFIATMLAQDSKNYHVWSYRQYLVEKLGLWTATELASTQSFVETDVRNNSAWSHRFFLVFSDPAASTPESPATAYDAKVPASVIDREIAYAQDKILLAPQNQSGWLYLRGVLVKGSRDLESVAAFAERFVGDLGQANESVRSSHALDLLADVYKRRGDLPKARLCLQRLWEKWDPVREGYWKHRASQLEAP
;
A
#
# COMPACT_ATOMS: atom_id res chain seq x y z
N MET A 1 -8.49 7.90 -35.95
CA MET A 1 -9.19 6.83 -35.24
C MET A 1 -10.07 7.47 -34.19
N THR A 2 -11.36 7.14 -34.18
CA THR A 2 -12.31 7.64 -33.17
C THR A 2 -12.34 6.66 -32.02
N LEU A 3 -11.85 7.08 -30.86
CA LEU A 3 -11.95 6.31 -29.62
C LEU A 3 -13.41 5.96 -29.29
N PRO A 4 -13.66 4.86 -28.56
CA PRO A 4 -15.00 4.55 -28.05
C PRO A 4 -15.51 5.69 -27.14
N ASP A 5 -16.82 5.87 -27.09
CA ASP A 5 -17.44 6.76 -26.10
C ASP A 5 -17.54 6.05 -24.73
N ALA A 6 -17.79 6.81 -23.67
CA ALA A 6 -17.81 6.30 -22.31
C ALA A 6 -18.82 5.16 -22.09
N ASP A 7 -20.00 5.24 -22.73
CA ASP A 7 -21.02 4.18 -22.64
C ASP A 7 -20.53 2.89 -23.30
N THR A 8 -19.85 3.01 -24.44
CA THR A 8 -19.23 1.88 -25.15
C THR A 8 -18.08 1.28 -24.35
N GLU A 9 -17.25 2.11 -23.72
CA GLU A 9 -16.17 1.65 -22.84
C GLU A 9 -16.70 0.82 -21.67
N VAL A 10 -17.71 1.33 -20.96
CA VAL A 10 -18.36 0.63 -19.83
C VAL A 10 -19.00 -0.68 -20.28
N LYS A 11 -19.71 -0.67 -21.40
CA LYS A 11 -20.34 -1.87 -21.94
C LYS A 11 -19.30 -2.91 -22.34
N ALA A 12 -18.28 -2.51 -23.10
CA ALA A 12 -17.24 -3.41 -23.59
C ALA A 12 -16.41 -4.01 -22.45
N SER A 13 -16.05 -3.21 -21.43
CA SER A 13 -15.31 -3.70 -20.27
C SER A 13 -16.13 -4.69 -19.43
N SER A 14 -17.42 -4.40 -19.23
CA SER A 14 -18.33 -5.27 -18.46
C SER A 14 -18.56 -6.61 -19.15
N GLU A 15 -18.85 -6.60 -20.45
CA GLU A 15 -19.04 -7.84 -21.25
C GLU A 15 -17.75 -8.67 -21.33
N ALA A 16 -16.60 -8.01 -21.48
CA ALA A 16 -15.30 -8.65 -21.48
C ALA A 16 -14.99 -9.33 -20.14
N ALA A 17 -15.20 -8.62 -19.04
CA ALA A 17 -14.95 -9.14 -17.69
C ALA A 17 -15.85 -10.33 -17.37
N ASP A 18 -17.16 -10.21 -17.57
CA ASP A 18 -18.13 -11.28 -17.27
C ASP A 18 -17.81 -12.57 -18.07
N THR A 19 -17.62 -12.42 -19.39
CA THR A 19 -17.28 -13.55 -20.26
C THR A 19 -15.94 -14.16 -19.90
N PHE A 20 -14.91 -13.34 -19.63
CA PHE A 20 -13.57 -13.82 -19.32
C PHE A 20 -13.55 -14.55 -17.98
N VAL A 21 -14.08 -13.93 -16.92
CA VAL A 21 -14.08 -14.47 -15.55
C VAL A 21 -14.86 -15.78 -15.50
N GLY A 22 -16.05 -15.85 -16.12
CA GLY A 22 -16.83 -17.08 -16.18
C GLY A 22 -16.06 -18.25 -16.81
N ASN A 23 -15.39 -18.01 -17.95
CA ASN A 23 -14.57 -19.02 -18.61
C ASN A 23 -13.33 -19.40 -17.80
N TYR A 24 -12.66 -18.42 -17.18
CA TYR A 24 -11.42 -18.63 -16.45
C TYR A 24 -11.66 -19.41 -15.15
N TYR A 25 -12.67 -19.03 -14.36
CA TYR A 25 -13.02 -19.75 -13.14
C TYR A 25 -13.64 -21.13 -13.40
N GLN A 26 -14.34 -21.31 -14.53
CA GLN A 26 -14.71 -22.65 -14.97
C GLN A 26 -13.48 -23.51 -15.28
N ALA A 27 -12.43 -22.95 -15.89
CA ALA A 27 -11.17 -23.66 -16.13
C ALA A 27 -10.45 -24.01 -14.82
N LEU A 28 -10.42 -23.09 -13.85
CA LEU A 28 -9.88 -23.34 -12.51
C LEU A 28 -10.62 -24.50 -11.81
N ASN A 29 -11.94 -24.44 -11.77
CA ASN A 29 -12.79 -25.42 -11.09
C ASN A 29 -12.77 -26.80 -11.74
N SER A 30 -12.52 -26.87 -13.05
CA SER A 30 -12.35 -28.13 -13.78
C SER A 30 -10.89 -28.60 -13.85
N LEU A 31 -9.95 -27.88 -13.23
CA LEU A 31 -8.51 -28.11 -13.31
C LEU A 31 -7.99 -28.22 -14.76
N SER A 32 -8.65 -27.52 -15.69
CA SER A 32 -8.27 -27.43 -17.09
C SER A 32 -6.99 -26.61 -17.28
N ALA A 33 -6.42 -26.65 -18.49
CA ALA A 33 -5.25 -25.85 -18.83
C ALA A 33 -5.57 -24.34 -18.73
N ILE A 34 -4.80 -23.62 -17.92
CA ILE A 34 -4.96 -22.16 -17.73
C ILE A 34 -4.00 -21.33 -18.58
N ALA A 35 -2.91 -21.91 -19.10
CA ALA A 35 -1.95 -21.21 -19.95
C ALA A 35 -2.57 -20.45 -21.14
N PRO A 36 -3.62 -20.95 -21.83
CA PRO A 36 -4.27 -20.22 -22.93
C PRO A 36 -4.99 -18.92 -22.54
N PHE A 37 -5.12 -18.63 -21.24
CA PHE A 37 -5.69 -17.38 -20.74
C PHE A 37 -4.66 -16.26 -20.56
N TYR A 38 -3.36 -16.53 -20.73
CA TYR A 38 -2.29 -15.57 -20.48
C TYR A 38 -1.59 -15.14 -21.77
N VAL A 39 -1.00 -13.94 -21.75
CA VAL A 39 -0.19 -13.42 -22.87
C VAL A 39 0.95 -14.36 -23.28
N ASN A 40 1.45 -15.19 -22.35
CA ASN A 40 2.44 -16.24 -22.59
C ASN A 40 2.05 -17.24 -23.69
N SER A 41 0.76 -17.40 -23.97
CA SER A 41 0.27 -18.29 -25.02
C SER A 41 0.31 -17.69 -26.42
N SER A 42 0.49 -16.36 -26.53
CA SER A 42 0.57 -15.65 -27.79
C SER A 42 2.03 -15.48 -28.20
N THR A 43 2.35 -15.74 -29.46
CA THR A 43 3.68 -15.46 -30.02
C THR A 43 3.90 -13.98 -30.33
N ARG A 44 2.86 -13.14 -30.16
CA ARG A 44 2.91 -11.71 -30.52
C ARG A 44 3.35 -10.84 -29.36
N TYR A 45 3.04 -11.22 -28.12
CA TYR A 45 3.52 -10.50 -26.96
C TYR A 45 4.98 -10.84 -26.66
N SER A 46 5.82 -9.81 -26.60
CA SER A 46 7.23 -9.88 -26.23
C SER A 46 7.44 -10.03 -24.72
N VAL A 47 6.44 -9.61 -23.93
CA VAL A 47 6.41 -9.70 -22.47
C VAL A 47 5.74 -10.97 -21.96
N LYS A 48 6.18 -11.45 -20.80
CA LYS A 48 5.49 -12.51 -20.05
C LYS A 48 4.47 -11.89 -19.10
N ALA A 49 3.42 -12.62 -18.78
CA ALA A 49 2.47 -12.19 -17.77
C ALA A 49 3.15 -12.06 -16.40
N ASP A 50 2.79 -11.02 -15.65
CA ASP A 50 3.21 -10.81 -14.27
C ASP A 50 2.22 -11.48 -13.31
N LEU A 51 2.69 -12.44 -12.50
CA LEU A 51 1.84 -13.25 -11.62
C LEU A 51 2.31 -13.13 -10.17
N SER A 52 1.42 -12.66 -9.29
CA SER A 52 1.59 -12.66 -7.84
C SER A 52 0.45 -13.45 -7.17
N ILE A 53 0.74 -14.65 -6.69
CA ILE A 53 -0.25 -15.55 -6.06
C ILE A 53 0.06 -15.66 -4.57
N ASN A 54 -0.82 -15.13 -3.72
CA ASN A 54 -0.63 -15.03 -2.27
C ASN A 54 0.70 -14.37 -1.86
N GLY A 55 1.22 -13.47 -2.71
CA GLY A 55 2.48 -12.75 -2.46
C GLY A 55 3.71 -13.47 -2.96
N LYS A 56 3.56 -14.69 -3.46
CA LYS A 56 4.61 -15.38 -4.20
C LYS A 56 4.57 -14.93 -5.66
N VAL A 57 5.66 -14.38 -6.15
CA VAL A 57 5.84 -14.07 -7.58
C VAL A 57 6.14 -15.38 -8.32
N LEU A 58 5.41 -15.63 -9.41
CA LEU A 58 5.55 -16.84 -10.23
C LEU A 58 6.14 -16.49 -11.59
N ALA A 59 6.98 -17.38 -12.13
CA ALA A 59 7.67 -17.12 -13.40
C ALA A 59 6.81 -17.39 -14.64
N ALA A 60 5.79 -18.25 -14.51
CA ALA A 60 4.89 -18.65 -15.60
C ALA A 60 3.54 -19.18 -15.08
N PRO A 61 2.49 -19.16 -15.92
CA PRO A 61 1.19 -19.76 -15.59
C PRO A 61 1.23 -21.24 -15.18
N ASP A 62 2.21 -21.99 -15.68
CA ASP A 62 2.37 -23.42 -15.34
C ASP A 62 2.72 -23.61 -13.85
N GLU A 63 3.45 -22.68 -13.23
CA GLU A 63 3.70 -22.72 -11.79
C GLU A 63 2.43 -22.49 -11.00
N TYR A 64 1.54 -21.61 -11.48
CA TYR A 64 0.24 -21.41 -10.86
C TYR A 64 -0.64 -22.65 -11.02
N LYS A 65 -0.63 -23.28 -12.21
CA LYS A 65 -1.34 -24.54 -12.43
C LYS A 65 -0.86 -25.64 -11.49
N ALA A 66 0.45 -25.76 -11.29
CA ALA A 66 1.02 -26.71 -10.33
C ALA A 66 0.57 -26.41 -8.88
N MET A 67 0.44 -25.13 -8.50
CA MET A 67 -0.11 -24.73 -7.19
C MET A 67 -1.58 -25.12 -7.03
N LEU A 68 -2.39 -25.00 -8.08
CA LEU A 68 -3.79 -25.42 -8.08
C LEU A 68 -3.92 -26.94 -7.98
N ASP A 69 -3.12 -27.68 -8.75
CA ASP A 69 -3.09 -29.15 -8.72
C ASP A 69 -2.68 -29.69 -7.35
N ALA A 70 -1.76 -28.99 -6.66
CA ALA A 70 -1.34 -29.34 -5.31
C ALA A 70 -2.43 -29.17 -4.24
N GLN A 71 -3.53 -28.46 -4.52
CA GLN A 71 -4.66 -28.32 -3.59
C GLN A 71 -5.50 -29.60 -3.49
N GLY A 72 -5.40 -30.49 -4.48
CA GLY A 72 -6.15 -31.73 -4.54
C GLY A 72 -7.55 -31.58 -5.14
N PRO A 73 -8.26 -32.71 -5.37
CA PRO A 73 -9.62 -32.68 -5.88
C PRO A 73 -10.58 -32.13 -4.82
N ASN A 74 -11.62 -31.41 -5.24
CA ASN A 74 -12.69 -30.81 -4.41
C ASN A 74 -12.39 -29.41 -3.83
N VAL A 75 -11.66 -28.58 -4.56
CA VAL A 75 -11.62 -27.13 -4.32
C VAL A 75 -12.50 -26.42 -5.35
N LEU A 76 -13.42 -25.59 -4.90
CA LEU A 76 -14.31 -24.81 -5.74
C LEU A 76 -14.11 -23.33 -5.50
N TYR A 77 -13.86 -22.58 -6.57
CA TYR A 77 -13.79 -21.14 -6.58
C TYR A 77 -15.13 -20.58 -7.04
N GLU A 78 -15.80 -19.88 -6.14
CA GLU A 78 -17.09 -19.22 -6.38
C GLU A 78 -16.87 -17.72 -6.45
N VAL A 79 -17.26 -17.10 -7.57
CA VAL A 79 -17.17 -15.66 -7.78
C VAL A 79 -18.44 -15.00 -7.26
N GLU A 80 -18.31 -14.04 -6.34
CA GLU A 80 -19.44 -13.32 -5.74
C GLU A 80 -19.63 -11.93 -6.37
N SER A 81 -18.53 -11.27 -6.75
CA SER A 81 -18.59 -9.97 -7.42
C SER A 81 -17.45 -9.79 -8.42
N ILE A 82 -17.75 -9.00 -9.46
CA ILE A 82 -16.82 -8.61 -10.52
C ILE A 82 -17.01 -7.12 -10.75
N ASP A 83 -15.90 -6.39 -10.83
CA ASP A 83 -15.85 -4.98 -11.20
C ASP A 83 -14.79 -4.78 -12.30
N ALA A 84 -15.07 -3.90 -13.27
CA ALA A 84 -14.24 -3.77 -14.47
C ALA A 84 -14.11 -2.31 -14.92
N HIS A 85 -12.87 -1.87 -15.13
CA HIS A 85 -12.56 -0.50 -15.56
C HIS A 85 -11.61 -0.51 -16.75
N VAL A 86 -11.86 0.37 -17.73
CA VAL A 86 -10.93 0.59 -18.84
C VAL A 86 -9.72 1.37 -18.33
N ILE A 87 -8.52 0.82 -18.53
CA ILE A 87 -7.24 1.48 -18.20
C ILE A 87 -6.77 2.32 -19.38
N ASN A 88 -6.89 1.77 -20.59
CA ASN A 88 -6.53 2.41 -21.85
C ASN A 88 -7.58 2.01 -22.91
N PRO A 89 -8.29 2.96 -23.55
CA PRO A 89 -9.32 2.65 -24.55
C PRO A 89 -8.75 2.21 -25.92
N SER A 90 -7.45 2.41 -26.17
CA SER A 90 -6.76 1.99 -27.40
C SER A 90 -5.35 1.49 -27.05
N PHE A 91 -5.28 0.24 -26.58
CA PHE A 91 -4.07 -0.47 -26.25
C PHE A 91 -3.36 -0.94 -27.54
N SER A 92 -2.07 -0.65 -27.66
CA SER A 92 -1.28 -0.91 -28.87
C SER A 92 0.06 -1.59 -28.63
N HIS A 93 0.35 -2.02 -27.39
CA HIS A 93 1.60 -2.72 -27.08
C HIS A 93 1.65 -4.07 -27.80
N ASP A 94 2.73 -4.27 -28.57
CA ASP A 94 2.94 -5.41 -29.46
C ASP A 94 1.80 -5.67 -30.46
N ALA A 95 1.03 -4.62 -30.79
CA ALA A 95 0.00 -4.70 -31.82
C ALA A 95 0.63 -4.98 -33.20
N PRO A 96 0.04 -5.88 -34.01
CA PRO A 96 0.53 -6.11 -35.37
C PRO A 96 0.30 -4.88 -36.25
N GLU A 97 1.16 -4.66 -37.24
CA GLU A 97 1.05 -3.54 -38.20
C GLU A 97 -0.30 -3.48 -38.93
N HIS A 98 -0.99 -4.61 -39.06
CA HIS A 98 -2.30 -4.69 -39.68
C HIS A 98 -3.29 -5.46 -38.79
N ILE A 99 -4.24 -4.74 -38.20
CA ILE A 99 -5.39 -5.30 -37.48
C ILE A 99 -6.59 -5.38 -38.43
N HIS A 100 -7.21 -6.56 -38.52
CA HIS A 100 -8.40 -6.72 -39.36
C HIS A 100 -9.59 -5.92 -38.79
N ASP A 101 -10.19 -5.03 -39.60
CA ASP A 101 -11.32 -4.17 -39.19
C ASP A 101 -10.98 -3.24 -38.00
N GLU A 102 -9.74 -2.77 -37.90
CA GLU A 102 -9.21 -1.97 -36.78
C GLU A 102 -10.15 -0.84 -36.32
N ALA A 103 -10.59 0.03 -37.24
CA ALA A 103 -11.45 1.16 -36.92
C ALA A 103 -12.79 0.75 -36.29
N ARG A 104 -13.32 -0.43 -36.67
CA ARG A 104 -14.55 -0.98 -36.06
C ARG A 104 -14.26 -1.56 -34.68
N VAL A 105 -13.15 -2.30 -34.56
CA VAL A 105 -12.75 -2.96 -33.31
C VAL A 105 -12.47 -1.91 -32.23
N GLU A 106 -11.70 -0.88 -32.56
CA GLU A 106 -11.39 0.22 -31.67
C GLU A 106 -12.64 0.98 -31.23
N LYS A 107 -13.52 1.35 -32.19
CA LYS A 107 -14.79 2.01 -31.88
C LYS A 107 -15.69 1.18 -30.96
N SER A 108 -15.59 -0.13 -31.00
CA SER A 108 -16.35 -1.05 -30.14
C SER A 108 -15.69 -1.35 -28.79
N GLY A 109 -14.54 -0.73 -28.47
CA GLY A 109 -13.78 -0.99 -27.25
C GLY A 109 -12.95 -2.29 -27.28
N GLY A 110 -12.87 -2.97 -28.44
CA GLY A 110 -12.15 -4.24 -28.58
C GLY A 110 -10.62 -4.12 -28.56
N LEU A 111 -10.08 -2.90 -28.58
CA LEU A 111 -8.66 -2.62 -28.39
C LEU A 111 -8.34 -2.12 -26.97
N ALA A 112 -9.29 -2.09 -26.03
CA ALA A 112 -9.02 -1.58 -24.70
C ALA A 112 -8.06 -2.49 -23.90
N SER A 113 -7.41 -1.96 -22.87
CA SER A 113 -6.90 -2.78 -21.75
C SER A 113 -7.76 -2.53 -20.52
N ILE A 114 -8.14 -3.59 -19.81
CA ILE A 114 -9.17 -3.56 -18.77
C ILE A 114 -8.59 -4.10 -17.47
N VAL A 115 -8.78 -3.38 -16.36
CA VAL A 115 -8.57 -3.94 -15.01
C VAL A 115 -9.87 -4.59 -14.57
N VAL A 116 -9.78 -5.83 -14.08
CA VAL A 116 -10.90 -6.59 -13.54
C VAL A 116 -10.58 -6.96 -12.10
N THR A 117 -11.45 -6.57 -11.17
CA THR A 117 -11.37 -6.94 -9.75
C THR A 117 -12.45 -7.96 -9.45
N ILE A 118 -12.07 -9.05 -8.80
CA ILE A 118 -12.93 -10.19 -8.51
C ILE A 118 -12.89 -10.43 -7.00
N MET A 119 -14.06 -10.58 -6.38
CA MET A 119 -14.18 -11.09 -5.01
C MET A 119 -14.98 -12.38 -5.03
N GLY A 120 -14.60 -13.31 -4.17
CA GLY A 120 -15.28 -14.58 -4.09
C GLY A 120 -14.86 -15.41 -2.89
N LYS A 121 -15.29 -16.67 -2.90
CA LYS A 121 -14.97 -17.66 -1.86
C LYS A 121 -14.39 -18.92 -2.49
N ILE A 122 -13.43 -19.50 -1.79
CA ILE A 122 -12.88 -20.82 -2.06
C ILE A 122 -13.51 -21.79 -1.08
N GLN A 123 -14.20 -22.80 -1.59
CA GLN A 123 -14.75 -23.89 -0.80
C GLN A 123 -13.81 -25.10 -0.88
N PHE A 124 -13.37 -25.61 0.28
CA PHE A 124 -12.52 -26.79 0.41
C PHE A 124 -13.35 -28.00 0.87
N GLY A 125 -13.84 -28.78 -0.08
CA GLY A 125 -14.67 -29.98 0.16
C GLY A 125 -16.07 -29.89 -0.46
N LYS A 126 -16.79 -31.03 -0.47
CA LYS A 126 -18.15 -31.15 -1.05
C LYS A 126 -19.29 -30.97 -0.05
N ALA A 127 -19.01 -30.99 1.24
CA ALA A 127 -20.02 -30.92 2.29
C ALA A 127 -20.53 -29.48 2.48
N ARG A 128 -21.75 -29.31 2.98
CA ARG A 128 -22.38 -27.98 3.17
C ARG A 128 -21.66 -27.11 4.21
N ASP A 129 -20.90 -27.77 5.08
CA ASP A 129 -20.06 -27.28 6.17
C ASP A 129 -18.55 -27.27 5.82
N SER A 130 -18.22 -27.43 4.53
CA SER A 130 -16.84 -27.35 4.05
C SER A 130 -16.24 -25.98 4.34
N LEU A 131 -14.95 -25.95 4.68
CA LEU A 131 -14.23 -24.70 4.95
C LEU A 131 -14.36 -23.76 3.74
N GLN A 132 -14.89 -22.56 3.98
CA GLN A 132 -14.95 -21.49 2.99
C GLN A 132 -13.93 -20.41 3.35
N GLN A 133 -13.25 -19.89 2.33
CA GLN A 133 -12.21 -18.90 2.49
C GLN A 133 -12.39 -17.77 1.49
N PRO A 134 -12.51 -16.50 1.92
CA PRO A 134 -12.62 -15.41 0.97
C PRO A 134 -11.32 -15.25 0.16
N PHE A 135 -11.47 -14.83 -1.09
CA PHE A 135 -10.37 -14.43 -1.94
C PHE A 135 -10.70 -13.11 -2.66
N ASN A 136 -9.65 -12.38 -3.01
CA ASN A 136 -9.70 -11.24 -3.90
C ASN A 136 -8.66 -11.44 -5.01
N GLU A 137 -9.03 -11.07 -6.23
CA GLU A 137 -8.14 -11.16 -7.39
C GLU A 137 -8.25 -9.90 -8.24
N THR A 138 -7.11 -9.45 -8.76
CA THR A 138 -7.05 -8.36 -9.74
C THR A 138 -6.34 -8.87 -10.99
N LEU A 139 -6.97 -8.69 -12.15
CA LEU A 139 -6.46 -9.03 -13.46
C LEU A 139 -6.32 -7.78 -14.32
N VAL A 140 -5.25 -7.70 -15.12
CA VAL A 140 -5.15 -6.78 -16.25
C VAL A 140 -5.33 -7.58 -17.53
N LEU A 141 -6.45 -7.36 -18.21
CA LEU A 141 -6.79 -7.99 -19.49
C LEU A 141 -6.36 -7.11 -20.65
N VAL A 142 -5.77 -7.75 -21.67
CA VAL A 142 -5.35 -7.12 -22.93
C VAL A 142 -5.91 -7.88 -24.13
N PRO A 143 -6.07 -7.23 -25.31
CA PRO A 143 -6.61 -7.88 -26.50
C PRO A 143 -5.74 -9.04 -26.98
N ASN A 144 -6.34 -10.14 -27.40
CA ASN A 144 -5.57 -11.22 -28.02
C ASN A 144 -5.30 -10.91 -29.50
N TRP A 145 -4.06 -10.50 -29.82
CA TRP A 145 -3.66 -10.20 -31.19
C TRP A 145 -3.83 -11.38 -32.18
N ASP A 146 -3.78 -12.62 -31.70
CA ASP A 146 -3.92 -13.80 -32.57
C ASP A 146 -5.34 -14.01 -33.10
N VAL A 147 -6.35 -13.40 -32.46
CA VAL A 147 -7.74 -13.44 -32.95
C VAL A 147 -8.15 -12.21 -33.75
N MET A 148 -7.28 -11.20 -33.86
CA MET A 148 -7.55 -9.96 -34.61
C MET A 148 -7.17 -10.07 -36.09
N THR A 149 -7.44 -11.24 -36.68
CA THR A 149 -7.17 -11.58 -38.07
C THR A 149 -8.47 -11.91 -38.80
N ARG A 150 -8.43 -11.99 -40.14
CA ARG A 150 -9.62 -12.28 -40.95
C ARG A 150 -10.26 -13.65 -40.62
N ASN A 151 -9.46 -14.63 -40.19
CA ASN A 151 -9.90 -15.99 -39.89
C ASN A 151 -9.31 -16.44 -38.53
N PRO A 152 -9.89 -16.02 -37.40
CA PRO A 152 -9.35 -16.35 -36.09
C PRO A 152 -9.51 -17.83 -35.74
N PRO A 153 -8.59 -18.40 -34.92
CA PRO A 153 -8.75 -19.76 -34.39
C PRO A 153 -10.04 -19.89 -33.57
N ARG A 154 -10.84 -20.93 -33.84
CA ARG A 154 -12.20 -21.11 -33.26
C ARG A 154 -12.26 -21.21 -31.73
N ALA A 155 -11.17 -21.58 -31.07
CA ALA A 155 -11.10 -21.77 -29.60
C ALA A 155 -10.26 -20.70 -28.88
N ALA A 156 -9.71 -19.73 -29.61
CA ALA A 156 -8.85 -18.71 -29.02
C ALA A 156 -9.68 -17.67 -28.25
N LYS A 157 -9.19 -17.31 -27.06
CA LYS A 157 -9.83 -16.31 -26.19
C LYS A 157 -9.62 -14.91 -26.79
N ARG A 158 -10.61 -14.04 -26.66
CA ARG A 158 -10.52 -12.64 -27.13
C ARG A 158 -9.61 -11.77 -26.26
N TRP A 159 -9.48 -12.14 -24.99
CA TRP A 159 -8.76 -11.40 -23.96
C TRP A 159 -7.72 -12.33 -23.32
N LEU A 160 -6.56 -11.77 -22.97
CA LEU A 160 -5.48 -12.47 -22.28
C LEU A 160 -5.07 -11.71 -21.02
N ILE A 161 -4.62 -12.42 -20.00
CA ILE A 161 -4.07 -11.88 -18.76
C ILE A 161 -2.63 -11.44 -19.02
N MET A 162 -2.37 -10.14 -18.84
CA MET A 162 -1.03 -9.56 -18.82
C MET A 162 -0.49 -9.42 -17.38
N SER A 163 -1.36 -9.21 -16.40
CA SER A 163 -1.00 -9.17 -14.98
C SER A 163 -2.09 -9.79 -14.11
N GLN A 164 -1.69 -10.51 -13.07
CA GLN A 164 -2.58 -11.17 -12.11
C GLN A 164 -2.04 -11.03 -10.69
N ASN A 165 -2.89 -10.56 -9.78
CA ASN A 165 -2.64 -10.59 -8.34
C ASN A 165 -3.78 -11.36 -7.67
N PHE A 166 -3.52 -12.58 -7.22
CA PHE A 166 -4.47 -13.43 -6.53
C PHE A 166 -4.16 -13.48 -5.03
N ARG A 167 -5.16 -13.35 -4.18
CA ARG A 167 -5.03 -13.39 -2.73
C ARG A 167 -6.18 -14.18 -2.13
N ALA A 168 -5.87 -15.21 -1.35
CA ALA A 168 -6.83 -15.94 -0.55
C ALA A 168 -6.39 -15.94 0.91
N LEU A 169 -7.33 -15.69 1.81
CA LEU A 169 -7.09 -15.54 3.24
C LEU A 169 -6.79 -16.88 3.93
N ARG A 170 -5.55 -17.41 3.89
CA ARG A 170 -5.27 -18.71 4.52
C ARG A 170 -5.54 -18.71 6.04
N ALA A 171 -6.47 -19.56 6.47
CA ALA A 171 -6.59 -20.08 7.84
C ALA A 171 -5.55 -21.19 8.17
N LEU A 172 -4.75 -21.61 7.18
CA LEU A 172 -3.92 -22.82 7.21
C LEU A 172 -2.46 -22.63 7.68
N THR A 173 -2.22 -21.70 8.61
CA THR A 173 -1.02 -21.74 9.48
C THR A 173 -1.38 -22.17 10.91
N ILE A 174 -2.68 -22.23 11.26
CA ILE A 174 -3.10 -22.51 12.64
C ILE A 174 -3.22 -24.02 12.91
N LEU A 175 -3.60 -24.87 11.93
CA LEU A 175 -3.77 -26.31 12.22
C LEU A 175 -2.49 -27.16 12.13
N ASN A 176 -1.56 -26.84 11.22
CA ASN A 176 -0.29 -27.60 11.11
C ASN A 176 0.76 -27.19 12.15
N TYR A 177 0.62 -26.02 12.77
CA TYR A 177 1.54 -25.55 13.81
C TYR A 177 1.21 -26.14 15.19
N TYR A 178 -0.07 -26.44 15.46
CA TYR A 178 -0.51 -27.01 16.74
C TYR A 178 -0.26 -28.52 16.90
N GLN A 179 0.11 -29.25 15.84
CA GLN A 179 0.44 -30.68 15.92
C GLN A 179 1.94 -31.01 16.05
N GLN A 180 2.84 -30.02 15.99
CA GLN A 180 4.30 -30.26 15.97
C GLN A 180 5.08 -29.73 17.18
N GLN A 181 4.43 -29.31 18.27
CA GLN A 181 5.14 -28.94 19.50
C GLN A 181 4.74 -29.82 20.69
N THR A 182 5.28 -31.03 20.71
CA THR A 182 5.60 -31.71 21.98
C THR A 182 7.07 -32.11 21.94
N SER A 183 7.78 -31.77 23.01
CA SER A 183 9.21 -32.01 23.29
C SER A 183 10.22 -31.02 22.71
N LEU A 184 10.74 -30.13 23.57
CA LEU A 184 12.14 -30.10 23.99
C LEU A 184 12.31 -29.15 25.22
N PRO A 185 13.30 -29.39 26.11
CA PRO A 185 13.38 -28.85 27.48
C PRO A 185 14.28 -27.59 27.62
N PRO A 186 14.23 -26.89 28.78
CA PRO A 186 14.93 -25.63 29.00
C PRO A 186 16.46 -25.80 29.15
N PHE A 187 17.20 -24.87 28.55
CA PHE A 187 18.66 -24.84 28.55
C PHE A 187 19.19 -24.25 29.88
N VAL A 188 20.00 -25.03 30.60
CA VAL A 188 20.68 -24.66 31.85
C VAL A 188 22.13 -24.29 31.54
N MET A 189 22.57 -23.14 32.06
CA MET A 189 23.95 -22.64 31.98
C MET A 189 24.93 -23.49 32.82
N PRO A 190 26.12 -23.88 32.30
CA PRO A 190 27.21 -24.39 33.11
C PRO A 190 28.23 -23.32 33.53
N ALA A 191 28.89 -23.60 34.66
CA ALA A 191 29.71 -22.72 35.47
C ALA A 191 31.14 -22.47 34.97
N LYS A 192 31.72 -21.40 35.53
CA LYS A 192 33.09 -20.86 35.35
C LYS A 192 34.22 -21.89 35.55
N ALA A 193 35.28 -21.76 34.74
CA ALA A 193 36.62 -22.23 35.06
C ALA A 193 37.61 -21.04 35.18
N LYS A 194 38.43 -21.08 36.24
CA LYS A 194 39.48 -20.12 36.60
C LYS A 194 40.73 -20.29 35.71
N GLY A 195 41.40 -19.19 35.38
CA GLY A 195 42.75 -19.20 34.81
C GLY A 195 43.44 -17.84 35.01
N SER A 196 44.36 -17.79 35.97
CA SER A 196 45.20 -16.65 36.35
C SER A 196 46.50 -16.57 35.54
N THR A 197 47.00 -15.35 35.28
CA THR A 197 48.38 -14.81 35.49
C THR A 197 48.73 -13.76 34.42
N LYS A 198 48.84 -12.48 34.80
CA LYS A 198 50.02 -11.68 35.21
C LYS A 198 50.90 -11.14 34.05
N ALA A 199 50.72 -9.82 33.85
CA ALA A 199 51.72 -8.75 33.94
C ALA A 199 52.82 -8.58 32.87
N GLY A 200 52.96 -7.33 32.44
CA GLY A 200 54.12 -6.81 31.71
C GLY A 200 53.89 -5.42 31.13
N VAL A 201 53.69 -4.41 31.98
CA VAL A 201 53.74 -2.99 31.61
C VAL A 201 55.20 -2.58 31.46
N SER A 202 55.54 -1.90 30.37
CA SER A 202 56.73 -1.04 30.33
C SER A 202 56.37 0.28 29.64
N ASP A 203 56.25 1.31 30.47
CA ASP A 203 56.25 2.71 30.06
C ASP A 203 57.55 3.05 29.32
N SER A 204 57.43 3.73 28.19
CA SER A 204 58.51 4.58 27.68
C SER A 204 57.93 5.87 27.14
N GLN A 205 58.09 6.92 27.95
CA GLN A 205 57.92 8.32 27.58
C GLN A 205 58.64 8.61 26.27
N THR A 206 57.96 9.26 25.32
CA THR A 206 58.64 9.97 24.24
C THR A 206 57.98 11.31 24.00
N THR A 207 58.71 12.32 24.46
CA THR A 207 58.67 13.75 24.16
C THR A 207 58.12 14.11 22.78
N GLN A 208 57.06 14.93 22.78
CA GLN A 208 56.61 15.70 21.61
C GLN A 208 57.67 16.73 21.20
N PRO A 209 58.07 16.81 19.92
CA PRO A 209 58.76 17.98 19.40
C PRO A 209 57.73 19.05 18.99
N THR A 210 57.60 20.08 19.81
CA THR A 210 56.95 21.35 19.49
C THR A 210 57.82 22.16 18.54
N ILE A 211 57.47 22.21 17.25
CA ILE A 211 57.92 23.26 16.33
C ILE A 211 56.69 23.80 15.59
N ARG A 212 56.08 24.85 16.12
CA ARG A 212 55.18 25.73 15.34
C ARG A 212 56.05 26.80 14.67
N PRO A 213 56.07 26.91 13.32
CA PRO A 213 56.62 28.08 12.67
C PRO A 213 55.69 29.28 12.89
N LYS A 214 56.29 30.46 13.13
CA LYS A 214 55.60 31.75 13.29
C LYS A 214 54.63 32.01 12.12
N THR A 215 53.36 32.18 12.44
CA THR A 215 52.29 32.58 11.52
C THR A 215 52.43 34.04 11.13
N THR A 216 52.66 34.32 9.84
CA THR A 216 52.34 35.61 9.22
C THR A 216 50.84 35.86 9.33
N ALA A 217 50.45 37.02 9.82
CA ALA A 217 49.06 37.41 10.06
C ALA A 217 48.19 37.22 8.80
N SER A 218 47.06 36.54 8.96
CA SER A 218 46.04 36.38 7.92
C SER A 218 45.31 37.70 7.69
N THR A 219 45.14 38.10 6.44
CA THR A 219 44.25 39.20 6.06
C THR A 219 42.79 38.83 6.39
N PRO A 220 41.96 39.74 6.93
CA PRO A 220 40.64 39.40 7.50
C PRO A 220 39.62 38.75 6.55
N ASN A 221 39.85 38.72 5.24
CA ASN A 221 38.95 38.16 4.23
C ASN A 221 39.68 37.28 3.18
N GLU A 222 40.86 36.73 3.52
CA GLU A 222 41.58 35.83 2.61
C GLU A 222 40.76 34.55 2.36
N THR A 223 40.56 34.21 1.08
CA THR A 223 39.94 32.93 0.70
C THR A 223 40.95 31.78 0.81
N VAL A 224 40.45 30.55 0.95
CA VAL A 224 41.28 29.35 1.00
C VAL A 224 42.13 29.21 -0.27
N GLU A 225 41.58 29.54 -1.43
CA GLU A 225 42.31 29.50 -2.71
C GLU A 225 43.43 30.54 -2.74
N GLN A 226 43.18 31.79 -2.31
CA GLN A 226 44.22 32.81 -2.20
C GLN A 226 45.34 32.38 -1.23
N ARG A 227 44.98 31.80 -0.08
CA ARG A 227 45.95 31.26 0.89
C ARG A 227 46.78 30.12 0.29
N SER A 228 46.15 29.27 -0.50
CA SER A 228 46.77 28.14 -1.19
C SER A 228 47.75 28.62 -2.26
N GLN A 229 47.35 29.60 -3.07
CA GLN A 229 48.21 30.24 -4.07
C GLN A 229 49.40 30.94 -3.42
N ARG A 230 49.19 31.70 -2.32
CA ARG A 230 50.28 32.32 -1.57
C ARG A 230 51.27 31.29 -1.06
N ARG A 231 50.79 30.21 -0.43
CA ARG A 231 51.65 29.13 0.08
C ARG A 231 52.36 28.39 -1.04
N ARG A 232 51.74 28.29 -2.21
CA ARG A 232 52.35 27.70 -3.39
C ARG A 232 53.51 28.54 -3.91
N LEU A 233 53.33 29.86 -4.03
CA LEU A 233 54.41 30.77 -4.44
C LEU A 233 55.62 30.67 -3.50
N LEU A 234 55.38 30.54 -2.20
CA LEU A 234 56.44 30.33 -1.19
C LEU A 234 57.17 28.98 -1.33
N THR A 235 56.50 27.93 -1.82
CA THR A 235 57.06 26.56 -1.91
C THR A 235 57.52 26.19 -3.32
N ASN A 236 57.29 27.04 -4.32
CA ASN A 236 57.58 26.80 -5.74
C ASN A 236 58.16 28.03 -6.46
N PRO A 237 59.11 28.79 -5.89
CA PRO A 237 59.54 30.08 -6.44
C PRO A 237 60.17 29.97 -7.83
N LEU A 238 61.03 28.97 -8.06
CA LEU A 238 61.66 28.74 -9.36
C LEU A 238 60.67 28.24 -10.42
N GLU A 239 59.67 27.45 -10.03
CA GLU A 239 58.65 26.96 -10.96
C GLU A 239 57.74 28.08 -11.45
N GLN A 240 57.44 29.06 -10.59
CA GLN A 240 56.69 30.24 -11.00
C GLN A 240 57.49 31.07 -12.02
N ARG A 241 58.78 31.33 -11.76
CA ARG A 241 59.67 32.04 -12.71
C ARG A 241 59.80 31.32 -14.05
N VAL A 242 59.92 29.98 -14.03
CA VAL A 242 59.98 29.17 -15.26
C VAL A 242 58.67 29.27 -16.04
N ARG A 243 57.51 29.36 -15.38
CA ARG A 243 56.23 29.56 -16.06
C ARG A 243 56.13 30.97 -16.66
N ASP A 244 56.53 31.99 -15.92
CA ASP A 244 56.33 33.39 -16.31
C ASP A 244 57.33 33.86 -17.37
N ALA A 245 58.59 33.40 -17.30
CA ALA A 245 59.70 33.88 -18.14
C ALA A 245 60.48 32.75 -18.86
N GLY A 246 60.03 31.50 -18.76
CA GLY A 246 60.67 30.34 -19.40
C GLY A 246 61.91 29.83 -18.64
N LEU A 247 62.37 28.62 -18.99
CA LEU A 247 63.54 27.99 -18.36
C LEU A 247 64.86 28.74 -18.61
N SER A 248 64.91 29.54 -19.69
CA SER A 248 66.04 30.41 -20.03
C SER A 248 66.28 31.53 -19.00
N SER A 249 65.26 31.90 -18.22
CA SER A 249 65.34 32.94 -17.17
C SER A 249 66.07 32.53 -15.90
N LEU A 250 66.44 31.24 -15.77
CA LEU A 250 67.16 30.69 -14.62
C LEU A 250 68.67 30.61 -14.88
N SER A 251 69.47 30.94 -13.87
CA SER A 251 70.92 30.68 -13.86
C SER A 251 71.24 29.18 -13.88
N PRO A 252 72.48 28.76 -14.22
CA PRO A 252 72.86 27.34 -14.19
C PRO A 252 72.63 26.66 -12.83
N ALA A 253 72.86 27.38 -11.73
CA ALA A 253 72.60 26.89 -10.38
C ALA A 253 71.08 26.72 -10.13
N GLU A 254 70.26 27.71 -10.50
CA GLU A 254 68.81 27.64 -10.36
C GLU A 254 68.18 26.57 -11.26
N LYS A 255 68.73 26.32 -12.46
CA LYS A 255 68.30 25.20 -13.31
C LYS A 255 68.55 23.86 -12.63
N LYS A 256 69.70 23.71 -11.96
CA LYS A 256 70.01 22.50 -11.17
C LYS A 256 69.03 22.35 -10.02
N THR A 257 68.82 23.39 -9.21
CA THR A 257 67.86 23.37 -8.09
C THR A 257 66.42 23.14 -8.56
N TYR A 258 66.01 23.74 -9.68
CA TYR A 258 64.71 23.49 -10.31
C TYR A 258 64.55 22.02 -10.73
N ALA A 259 65.54 21.44 -11.42
CA ALA A 259 65.52 20.03 -11.80
C ALA A 259 65.44 19.10 -10.57
N HIS A 260 66.24 19.36 -9.52
CA HIS A 260 66.18 18.58 -8.29
C HIS A 260 64.81 18.71 -7.62
N SER A 261 64.21 19.89 -7.62
CA SER A 261 62.88 20.14 -7.05
C SER A 261 61.74 19.38 -7.75
N GLN A 262 61.89 19.07 -9.05
CA GLN A 262 60.92 18.26 -9.81
C GLN A 262 61.09 16.76 -9.55
N LEU A 263 62.29 16.33 -9.13
CA LEU A 263 62.63 14.93 -8.90
C LEU A 263 62.37 14.45 -7.47
N VAL A 264 62.12 15.36 -6.50
CA VAL A 264 61.93 14.98 -5.09
C VAL A 264 60.83 13.95 -4.90
N LEU A 265 59.63 14.19 -5.44
CA LEU A 265 58.51 13.24 -5.33
C LEU A 265 58.78 11.92 -6.09
N PRO A 266 59.17 11.94 -7.37
CA PRO A 266 59.52 10.70 -8.09
C PRO A 266 60.60 9.84 -7.41
N VAL A 267 61.60 10.46 -6.77
CA VAL A 267 62.64 9.74 -6.03
C VAL A 267 62.09 9.18 -4.71
N THR A 268 61.30 9.97 -3.97
CA THR A 268 60.67 9.51 -2.71
C THR A 268 59.68 8.37 -2.93
N GLU A 269 58.96 8.39 -4.05
CA GLU A 269 57.99 7.36 -4.45
C GLU A 269 58.65 6.15 -5.15
N ASN A 270 59.99 6.09 -5.22
CA ASN A 270 60.74 5.05 -5.95
C ASN A 270 60.37 4.90 -7.44
N ARG A 271 59.83 5.96 -8.06
CA ARG A 271 59.48 5.97 -9.49
C ARG A 271 60.69 6.20 -10.39
N ILE A 272 61.77 6.74 -9.85
CA ILE A 272 63.06 6.89 -10.53
C ILE A 272 64.11 6.15 -9.70
N PRO A 273 64.55 4.96 -10.13
CA PRO A 273 65.56 4.21 -9.40
C PRO A 273 66.91 4.93 -9.50
N LEU A 274 67.47 5.32 -8.36
CA LEU A 274 68.81 5.89 -8.25
C LEU A 274 69.75 4.86 -7.61
N THR A 275 71.03 4.89 -8.00
CA THR A 275 72.04 4.12 -7.26
C THR A 275 72.23 4.72 -5.86
N SER A 276 72.66 3.92 -4.88
CA SER A 276 72.84 4.40 -3.50
C SER A 276 73.84 5.56 -3.37
N LYS A 277 74.72 5.76 -4.37
CA LYS A 277 75.60 6.94 -4.46
C LYS A 277 74.84 8.16 -5.01
N ALA A 278 74.10 7.99 -6.09
CA ALA A 278 73.31 9.07 -6.69
C ALA A 278 72.19 9.55 -5.75
N GLU A 279 71.56 8.65 -5.02
CA GLU A 279 70.52 8.97 -4.04
C GLU A 279 71.07 9.80 -2.87
N ARG A 280 72.24 9.42 -2.32
CA ARG A 280 72.91 10.19 -1.26
C ARG A 280 73.27 11.61 -1.71
N GLU A 281 73.81 11.75 -2.92
CA GLU A 281 74.14 13.08 -3.47
C GLU A 281 72.87 13.90 -3.79
N PHE A 282 71.81 13.26 -4.28
CA PHE A 282 70.51 13.90 -4.50
C PHE A 282 69.95 14.48 -3.20
N TRP A 283 69.85 13.69 -2.14
CA TRP A 283 69.33 14.14 -0.84
C TRP A 283 70.22 15.18 -0.17
N LYS A 284 71.54 15.12 -0.39
CA LYS A 284 72.48 16.15 0.06
C LYS A 284 72.18 17.50 -0.58
N VAL A 285 71.89 17.54 -1.88
CA VAL A 285 71.49 18.77 -2.60
C VAL A 285 70.11 19.25 -2.14
N VAL A 286 69.13 18.35 -2.00
CA VAL A 286 67.79 18.67 -1.50
C VAL A 286 67.84 19.33 -0.11
N ASN A 287 68.62 18.78 0.82
CA ASN A 287 68.79 19.34 2.16
C ASN A 287 69.58 20.67 2.14
N LYS A 288 70.65 20.74 1.36
CA LYS A 288 71.47 21.96 1.25
C LYS A 288 70.67 23.14 0.69
N ASP A 289 69.85 22.89 -0.31
CA ASP A 289 69.04 23.92 -0.99
C ASP A 289 67.67 24.14 -0.31
N GLY A 290 67.38 23.42 0.79
CA GLY A 290 66.13 23.56 1.55
C GLY A 290 64.88 23.22 0.74
N LEU A 291 64.98 22.28 -0.21
CA LEU A 291 63.88 21.93 -1.10
C LEU A 291 62.76 21.22 -0.33
N ALA A 292 61.56 21.78 -0.37
CA ALA A 292 60.40 21.21 0.31
C ALA A 292 60.02 19.84 -0.28
N ALA A 293 59.94 18.82 0.56
CA ALA A 293 59.48 17.48 0.16
C ALA A 293 58.02 17.47 -0.28
N ARG A 294 57.18 18.34 0.31
CA ARG A 294 55.76 18.50 -0.04
C ARG A 294 55.53 19.88 -0.67
N ARG A 295 55.37 19.90 -1.98
CA ARG A 295 55.12 21.12 -2.77
C ARG A 295 53.65 21.15 -3.22
N LEU A 296 53.00 22.31 -3.13
CA LEU A 296 51.63 22.47 -3.62
C LEU A 296 51.59 22.48 -5.15
N ARG A 297 50.69 21.68 -5.74
CA ARG A 297 50.51 21.55 -7.20
C ARG A 297 49.79 22.78 -7.79
N LEU A 298 49.93 22.99 -9.10
CA LEU A 298 49.31 24.10 -9.85
C LEU A 298 47.79 24.11 -9.80
N ARG A 299 47.16 22.94 -9.85
CA ARG A 299 45.71 22.79 -9.87
C ARG A 299 45.30 21.96 -8.67
N TYR A 300 45.20 22.59 -7.50
CA TYR A 300 44.64 21.94 -6.32
C TYR A 300 43.16 22.32 -6.23
N GLY A 301 42.27 21.37 -6.50
CA GLY A 301 40.84 21.57 -6.33
C GLY A 301 40.45 21.28 -4.88
N TRP A 302 39.91 22.26 -4.17
CA TRP A 302 39.36 22.08 -2.83
C TRP A 302 38.02 21.32 -2.82
N GLY A 303 37.45 21.10 -4.00
CA GLY A 303 36.17 20.44 -4.20
C GLY A 303 35.00 21.40 -4.03
N GLN A 304 33.79 20.87 -4.18
CA GLN A 304 32.55 21.63 -3.98
C GLN A 304 31.87 21.18 -2.69
N ASP A 305 31.13 22.10 -2.07
CA ASP A 305 30.24 21.78 -0.97
C ASP A 305 28.86 21.29 -1.44
N ARG A 306 27.96 21.03 -0.48
CA ARG A 306 26.60 20.53 -0.75
C ARG A 306 25.74 21.43 -1.63
N THR A 307 26.10 22.71 -1.79
CA THR A 307 25.39 23.69 -2.63
C THR A 307 26.09 23.92 -3.97
N GLY A 308 27.17 23.19 -4.25
CA GLY A 308 27.99 23.37 -5.44
C GLY A 308 28.98 24.54 -5.33
N ARG A 309 29.11 25.18 -4.15
CA ARG A 309 30.09 26.27 -3.95
C ARG A 309 31.49 25.66 -3.81
N ASP A 310 32.43 26.21 -4.56
CA ASP A 310 33.84 25.82 -4.47
C ASP A 310 34.37 26.12 -3.07
N VAL A 311 34.90 25.10 -2.39
CA VAL A 311 35.50 25.23 -1.06
C VAL A 311 36.71 26.17 -1.08
N GLY A 312 37.36 26.34 -2.23
CA GLY A 312 38.42 27.35 -2.43
C GLY A 312 37.94 28.78 -2.21
N SER A 313 36.65 29.05 -2.43
CA SER A 313 36.01 30.37 -2.22
C SER A 313 35.65 30.66 -0.76
N TYR A 314 35.87 29.71 0.15
CA TYR A 314 35.58 29.91 1.56
C TYR A 314 36.57 30.91 2.18
N THR A 315 36.13 31.70 3.14
CA THR A 315 37.01 32.37 4.08
C THR A 315 37.77 31.34 4.92
N VAL A 316 38.91 31.73 5.49
CA VAL A 316 39.67 30.83 6.39
C VAL A 316 38.80 30.34 7.56
N ALA A 317 37.94 31.18 8.13
CA ALA A 317 37.06 30.81 9.23
C ALA A 317 35.98 29.79 8.82
N GLU A 318 35.35 29.96 7.66
CA GLU A 318 34.39 28.98 7.10
C GLU A 318 35.08 27.62 6.87
N PHE A 319 36.31 27.63 6.36
CA PHE A 319 37.10 26.43 6.13
C PHE A 319 37.54 25.74 7.43
N GLU A 320 37.91 26.50 8.46
CA GLU A 320 38.24 25.98 9.78
C GLU A 320 37.02 25.32 10.44
N LYS A 321 35.83 25.93 10.33
CA LYS A 321 34.57 25.33 10.79
C LYS A 321 34.29 24.01 10.08
N ARG A 322 34.41 23.98 8.74
CA ARG A 322 34.24 22.75 7.93
C ARG A 322 35.24 21.66 8.32
N SER A 323 36.52 22.04 8.46
CA SER A 323 37.60 21.12 8.84
C SER A 323 37.37 20.53 10.24
N LEU A 324 36.89 21.33 11.18
CA LEU A 324 36.51 20.88 12.52
C LEU A 324 35.34 19.89 12.45
N GLY A 325 34.32 20.16 11.63
CA GLY A 325 33.22 19.23 11.38
C GLY A 325 33.70 17.88 10.84
N GLN A 326 34.60 17.88 9.85
CA GLN A 326 35.19 16.66 9.29
C GLN A 326 36.02 15.89 10.33
N ALA A 327 36.79 16.59 11.16
CA ALA A 327 37.56 15.99 12.24
C ALA A 327 36.65 15.34 13.30
N LYS A 328 35.56 16.03 13.69
CA LYS A 328 34.54 15.48 14.59
C LYS A 328 33.89 14.24 14.00
N LEU A 329 33.46 14.28 12.73
CA LEU A 329 32.87 13.13 12.05
C LEU A 329 33.83 11.94 12.01
N THR A 330 35.11 12.18 11.72
CA THR A 330 36.15 11.13 11.73
C THR A 330 36.34 10.52 13.12
N ALA A 331 36.35 11.35 14.18
CA ALA A 331 36.46 10.86 15.55
C ALA A 331 35.24 10.00 15.95
N LEU A 332 34.03 10.42 15.59
CA LEU A 332 32.82 9.64 15.82
C LEU A 332 32.82 8.33 15.03
N ASP A 333 33.31 8.34 13.78
CA ASP A 333 33.43 7.13 12.96
C ASP A 333 34.39 6.10 13.55
N ILE A 334 35.51 6.55 14.15
CA ILE A 334 36.44 5.66 14.88
C ILE A 334 35.72 5.01 16.07
N LEU A 335 34.94 5.79 16.84
CA LEU A 335 34.19 5.28 17.99
C LEU A 335 33.07 4.32 17.56
N HIS A 336 32.39 4.62 16.46
CA HIS A 336 31.38 3.76 15.84
C HIS A 336 31.98 2.40 15.44
N ARG A 337 33.13 2.39 14.75
CA ARG A 337 33.84 1.14 14.39
C ARG A 337 34.26 0.34 15.62
N ALA A 338 34.70 1.01 16.68
CA ALA A 338 35.03 0.35 17.94
C ALA A 338 33.79 -0.28 18.61
N PHE A 339 32.64 0.39 18.55
CA PHE A 339 31.36 -0.18 19.00
C PHE A 339 30.99 -1.42 18.18
N LEU A 340 31.08 -1.38 16.85
CA LEU A 340 30.76 -2.53 16.00
C LEU A 340 31.65 -3.75 16.32
N ASP A 341 32.96 -3.55 16.51
CA ASP A 341 33.88 -4.62 16.91
C ASP A 341 33.53 -5.20 18.30
N ARG A 342 33.18 -4.34 19.26
CA ARG A 342 32.70 -4.78 20.58
C ARG A 342 31.41 -5.58 20.48
N ARG A 343 30.45 -5.13 19.66
CA ARG A 343 29.15 -5.77 19.46
C ARG A 343 29.30 -7.14 18.83
N ALA A 344 30.13 -7.26 17.80
CA ALA A 344 30.45 -8.54 17.16
C ALA A 344 31.04 -9.57 18.14
N ARG A 345 31.68 -9.10 19.22
CA ARG A 345 32.26 -9.94 20.29
C ARG A 345 31.32 -10.16 21.48
N GLY A 346 30.07 -9.69 21.41
CA GLY A 346 29.10 -9.79 22.50
C GLY A 346 29.46 -8.96 23.75
N ARG A 347 30.20 -7.85 23.59
CA ARG A 347 30.69 -7.00 24.70
C ARG A 347 30.05 -5.61 24.69
N VAL A 348 28.72 -5.57 24.65
CA VAL A 348 27.91 -4.35 24.59
C VAL A 348 26.76 -4.50 25.57
N ASP A 349 26.51 -3.45 26.37
CA ASP A 349 25.35 -3.33 27.25
C ASP A 349 24.35 -2.28 26.73
N ASP A 350 23.23 -2.09 27.44
CA ASP A 350 22.19 -1.15 27.02
C ASP A 350 22.68 0.31 26.99
N GLU A 351 23.61 0.68 27.87
CA GLU A 351 24.21 2.02 27.91
C GLU A 351 25.09 2.26 26.66
N ASP A 352 25.87 1.26 26.26
CA ASP A 352 26.64 1.30 25.02
C ASP A 352 25.74 1.47 23.78
N VAL A 353 24.57 0.83 23.75
CA VAL A 353 23.59 0.94 22.65
C VAL A 353 22.98 2.34 22.59
N GLU A 354 22.57 2.92 23.72
CA GLU A 354 22.04 4.29 23.76
C GLU A 354 23.12 5.33 23.39
N ASN A 355 24.35 5.14 23.85
CA ASN A 355 25.50 5.95 23.44
C ASN A 355 25.78 5.85 21.94
N GLU A 356 25.59 4.67 21.34
CA GLU A 356 25.71 4.48 19.90
C GLU A 356 24.57 5.17 19.13
N LYS A 357 23.33 5.12 19.61
CA LYS A 357 22.21 5.87 19.00
C LYS A 357 22.50 7.37 18.97
N ALA A 358 22.95 7.93 20.10
CA ALA A 358 23.35 9.34 20.18
C ALA A 358 24.52 9.67 19.24
N ARG A 359 25.48 8.76 19.10
CA ARG A 359 26.62 8.89 18.17
C ARG A 359 26.16 8.93 16.73
N ARG A 360 25.28 8.01 16.31
CA ARG A 360 24.74 7.95 14.93
C ARG A 360 23.93 9.19 14.59
N LEU A 361 23.12 9.71 15.51
CA LEU A 361 22.42 10.98 15.36
C LEU A 361 23.40 12.15 15.12
N ALA A 362 24.47 12.23 15.91
CA ALA A 362 25.50 13.26 15.74
C ALA A 362 26.26 13.11 14.40
N MET A 363 26.55 11.87 13.99
CA MET A 363 27.17 11.58 12.70
C MET A 363 26.27 11.98 11.52
N ALA A 364 24.99 11.63 11.58
CA ALA A 364 24.00 11.99 10.55
C ALA A 364 23.85 13.52 10.42
N ALA A 365 23.80 14.24 11.54
CA ALA A 365 23.77 15.70 11.54
C ALA A 365 25.00 16.32 10.86
N LEU A 366 26.20 15.82 11.19
CA LEU A 366 27.45 16.27 10.57
C LEU A 366 27.53 15.92 9.08
N LYS A 367 27.11 14.72 8.69
CA LYS A 367 27.05 14.29 7.28
C LYS A 367 26.12 15.18 6.46
N ARG A 368 24.95 15.53 7.01
CA ARG A 368 24.01 16.45 6.40
C ARG A 368 24.59 17.86 6.26
N GLU A 369 25.23 18.40 7.29
CA GLU A 369 25.86 19.73 7.25
C GLU A 369 27.01 19.78 6.22
N LEU A 370 27.88 18.77 6.23
CA LEU A 370 29.11 18.74 5.44
C LEU A 370 28.89 18.34 3.97
N TYR A 371 27.99 17.40 3.73
CA TYR A 371 27.84 16.71 2.43
C TYR A 371 26.40 16.70 1.90
N GLY A 372 25.41 17.09 2.70
CA GLY A 372 24.00 17.00 2.30
C GLY A 372 23.43 15.57 2.34
N GLU A 373 24.19 14.59 2.83
CA GLU A 373 23.73 13.21 2.98
C GLU A 373 22.65 13.13 4.08
N ILE A 374 21.47 12.63 3.72
CA ILE A 374 20.38 12.34 4.65
C ILE A 374 20.47 10.86 4.97
N VAL A 375 20.87 10.55 6.20
CA VAL A 375 20.84 9.18 6.71
C VAL A 375 19.42 8.93 7.23
N GLY A 376 18.82 7.83 6.82
CA GLY A 376 17.49 7.45 7.28
C GLY A 376 17.46 7.08 8.78
N SER A 377 16.27 7.05 9.38
CA SER A 377 16.12 6.87 10.82
C SER A 377 16.38 5.43 11.25
N LEU A 378 16.04 4.43 10.42
CA LEU A 378 16.29 3.03 10.73
C LEU A 378 17.78 2.69 10.59
N ALA A 379 18.46 3.23 9.57
CA ALA A 379 19.91 3.10 9.43
C ALA A 379 20.70 3.70 10.62
N GLN A 380 20.12 4.68 11.32
CA GLN A 380 20.71 5.28 12.51
C GLN A 380 20.46 4.47 13.79
N ASP A 381 19.60 3.46 13.77
CA ASP A 381 19.28 2.65 14.93
C ASP A 381 20.10 1.35 14.91
N PRO A 382 20.98 1.12 15.91
CA PRO A 382 21.76 -0.11 16.00
C PRO A 382 20.89 -1.37 16.01
N GLU A 383 19.63 -1.31 16.43
CA GLU A 383 18.73 -2.46 16.37
C GLU A 383 18.56 -3.03 14.94
N TRP A 384 18.83 -2.24 13.90
CA TRP A 384 18.66 -2.63 12.49
C TRP A 384 19.96 -3.02 11.76
N ASP A 385 21.10 -3.05 12.45
CA ASP A 385 22.42 -3.34 11.85
C ASP A 385 22.52 -4.71 11.14
N ASP A 386 21.75 -5.69 11.60
CA ASP A 386 21.70 -7.04 11.02
C ASP A 386 20.78 -7.15 9.80
N VAL A 387 20.00 -6.10 9.50
CA VAL A 387 19.04 -6.09 8.40
C VAL A 387 19.60 -5.29 7.24
N VAL A 388 19.80 -5.95 6.10
CA VAL A 388 20.15 -5.28 4.85
C VAL A 388 18.86 -4.84 4.14
N PRO A 389 18.58 -3.54 3.98
CA PRO A 389 17.34 -3.07 3.35
C PRO A 389 17.24 -3.53 1.88
N ILE A 390 16.02 -3.79 1.40
CA ILE A 390 15.71 -4.20 0.02
C ILE A 390 14.94 -3.05 -0.68
N PRO A 391 15.62 -2.16 -1.44
CA PRO A 391 14.99 -1.01 -2.08
C PRO A 391 13.97 -1.39 -3.16
N GLN A 392 12.96 -0.54 -3.37
CA GLN A 392 12.06 -0.63 -4.53
C GLN A 392 12.85 -0.39 -5.82
N SER A 393 12.82 -1.40 -6.68
CA SER A 393 13.44 -1.36 -8.00
C SER A 393 12.31 -1.37 -9.02
N GLU A 394 12.19 -0.25 -9.72
CA GLU A 394 11.27 -0.08 -10.84
C GLU A 394 12.09 0.20 -12.10
N PRO A 395 11.67 -0.32 -13.27
CA PRO A 395 12.29 0.00 -14.55
C PRO A 395 12.39 1.51 -14.80
N GLU A 396 13.37 1.93 -15.62
CA GLU A 396 13.53 3.35 -15.97
C GLU A 396 12.33 3.93 -16.72
N ASP A 397 11.61 3.09 -17.46
CA ASP A 397 10.43 3.39 -18.25
C ASP A 397 9.10 3.14 -17.51
N ALA A 398 9.15 3.00 -16.18
CA ALA A 398 7.94 2.81 -15.37
C ALA A 398 6.95 3.99 -15.52
N LEU A 399 5.75 3.68 -16.03
CA LEU A 399 4.72 4.66 -16.40
C LEU A 399 4.18 5.47 -15.22
N ALA A 400 4.14 4.89 -14.02
CA ALA A 400 3.55 5.48 -12.82
C ALA A 400 4.52 5.47 -11.62
N LYS A 401 5.80 5.69 -11.89
CA LYS A 401 6.84 5.75 -10.87
C LYS A 401 6.55 6.87 -9.86
N ILE A 402 6.39 6.49 -8.59
CA ILE A 402 6.16 7.44 -7.51
C ILE A 402 7.50 7.95 -7.01
N ALA A 403 7.66 9.27 -6.97
CA ALA A 403 8.79 9.90 -6.29
C ALA A 403 8.57 9.86 -4.77
N TYR A 404 8.79 8.70 -4.16
CA TYR A 404 8.64 8.51 -2.71
C TYR A 404 9.55 9.45 -1.92
N ALA A 405 9.06 9.91 -0.77
CA ALA A 405 9.92 10.57 0.20
C ALA A 405 10.99 9.59 0.73
N ASP A 406 12.18 10.10 1.02
CA ASP A 406 13.34 9.29 1.44
C ASP A 406 13.04 8.42 2.68
N ASP A 407 12.25 8.96 3.61
CA ASP A 407 11.86 8.24 4.83
C ASP A 407 10.88 7.08 4.55
N TYR A 408 9.89 7.28 3.68
CA TYR A 408 9.00 6.21 3.24
C TYR A 408 9.78 5.13 2.47
N ALA A 409 10.65 5.54 1.55
CA ALA A 409 11.48 4.62 0.77
C ALA A 409 12.39 3.77 1.67
N GLU A 410 13.02 4.37 2.70
CA GLU A 410 13.79 3.65 3.69
C GLU A 410 12.92 2.64 4.46
N VAL A 411 11.85 3.10 5.10
CA VAL A 411 11.01 2.25 5.95
C VAL A 411 10.44 1.05 5.16
N VAL A 412 9.99 1.27 3.93
CA VAL A 412 9.51 0.20 3.06
C VAL A 412 10.64 -0.75 2.62
N SER A 413 11.87 -0.26 2.43
CA SER A 413 13.00 -1.12 2.10
C SER A 413 13.36 -2.08 3.24
N TYR A 414 13.27 -1.63 4.49
CA TYR A 414 13.41 -2.49 5.66
C TYR A 414 12.22 -3.44 5.82
N LEU A 415 11.00 -2.97 5.56
CA LEU A 415 9.80 -3.83 5.58
C LEU A 415 9.98 -5.01 4.63
N ARG A 416 10.44 -4.74 3.40
CA ARG A 416 10.69 -5.78 2.40
C ARG A 416 11.78 -6.77 2.85
N ALA A 417 12.82 -6.30 3.52
CA ALA A 417 13.87 -7.15 4.06
C ALA A 417 13.34 -8.11 5.14
N VAL A 418 12.62 -7.59 6.14
CA VAL A 418 12.10 -8.43 7.24
C VAL A 418 10.99 -9.37 6.78
N MET A 419 10.16 -8.95 5.82
CA MET A 419 9.16 -9.80 5.19
C MET A 419 9.81 -10.92 4.37
N ALA A 420 10.88 -10.64 3.62
CA ALA A 420 11.61 -11.65 2.87
C ALA A 420 12.29 -12.67 3.80
N ALA A 421 12.76 -12.24 4.96
CA ALA A 421 13.30 -13.10 6.01
C ALA A 421 12.22 -13.84 6.83
N ASN A 422 10.94 -13.49 6.64
CA ASN A 422 9.82 -13.94 7.47
C ASN A 422 10.10 -13.75 8.97
N GLU A 423 10.70 -12.62 9.33
CA GLU A 423 11.07 -12.32 10.71
C GLU A 423 9.83 -11.93 11.52
N HIS A 424 9.59 -12.57 12.66
CA HIS A 424 8.51 -12.18 13.57
C HIS A 424 9.09 -11.70 14.90
N SER A 425 9.17 -10.38 15.09
CA SER A 425 9.82 -9.77 16.25
C SER A 425 9.13 -8.46 16.68
N PRO A 426 9.38 -7.97 17.92
CA PRO A 426 8.84 -6.69 18.37
C PRO A 426 9.25 -5.49 17.50
N ARG A 427 10.45 -5.52 16.91
CA ARG A 427 10.90 -4.45 15.97
C ARG A 427 10.11 -4.47 14.67
N CYS A 428 9.72 -5.65 14.17
CA CYS A 428 8.83 -5.77 13.02
C CYS A 428 7.45 -5.18 13.33
N LEU A 429 6.92 -5.40 14.54
CA LEU A 429 5.63 -4.82 14.94
C LEU A 429 5.68 -3.27 14.90
N ARG A 430 6.71 -2.66 15.49
CA ARG A 430 6.92 -1.20 15.42
C ARG A 430 7.13 -0.71 13.99
N LEU A 431 7.83 -1.47 13.16
CA LEU A 431 8.01 -1.14 11.75
C LEU A 431 6.68 -1.13 10.99
N THR A 432 5.82 -2.14 11.20
CA THR A 432 4.51 -2.19 10.55
C THR A 432 3.63 -1.00 10.95
N GLU A 433 3.63 -0.64 12.23
CA GLU A 433 2.94 0.55 12.72
C GLU A 433 3.43 1.82 12.00
N ARG A 434 4.76 1.98 11.87
CA ARG A 434 5.34 3.12 11.16
C ARG A 434 4.93 3.17 9.69
N VAL A 435 4.99 2.05 8.97
CA VAL A 435 4.54 1.97 7.57
C VAL A 435 3.06 2.31 7.44
N ILE A 436 2.21 1.76 8.31
CA ILE A 436 0.77 1.99 8.30
C ILE A 436 0.46 3.47 8.58
N SER A 437 1.20 4.12 9.49
CA SER A 437 1.02 5.56 9.74
C SER A 437 1.36 6.43 8.52
N MET A 438 2.25 5.97 7.64
CA MET A 438 2.59 6.67 6.39
C MET A 438 1.64 6.33 5.24
N ASN A 439 1.20 5.08 5.14
CA ASN A 439 0.32 4.59 4.09
C ASN A 439 -0.62 3.50 4.63
N PRO A 440 -1.77 3.86 5.22
CA PRO A 440 -2.70 2.90 5.78
C PRO A 440 -3.40 2.07 4.70
N ALA A 441 -3.28 2.41 3.42
CA ALA A 441 -3.81 1.61 2.31
C ALA A 441 -2.86 0.49 1.84
N HIS A 442 -1.64 0.39 2.40
CA HIS A 442 -0.67 -0.63 2.03
C HIS A 442 -1.08 -2.02 2.56
N TYR A 443 -1.98 -2.70 1.85
CA TYR A 443 -2.58 -3.97 2.27
C TYR A 443 -1.58 -5.09 2.63
N THR A 444 -0.38 -5.08 2.05
CA THR A 444 0.65 -6.10 2.33
C THR A 444 1.19 -5.98 3.76
N VAL A 445 1.39 -4.76 4.28
CA VAL A 445 1.88 -4.59 5.65
C VAL A 445 0.83 -5.00 6.68
N TRP A 446 -0.47 -4.84 6.36
CA TRP A 446 -1.56 -5.30 7.22
C TRP A 446 -1.61 -6.82 7.38
N LEU A 447 -1.40 -7.55 6.29
CA LEU A 447 -1.31 -9.01 6.34
C LEU A 447 -0.12 -9.46 7.19
N TYR A 448 1.04 -8.85 6.97
CA TYR A 448 2.23 -9.15 7.75
C TYR A 448 2.06 -8.78 9.24
N ARG A 449 1.44 -7.64 9.54
CA ARG A 449 1.09 -7.26 10.92
C ARG A 449 0.18 -8.28 11.59
N PHE A 450 -0.84 -8.79 10.89
CA PHE A 450 -1.70 -9.84 11.43
C PHE A 450 -0.92 -11.15 11.69
N GLN A 451 0.05 -11.50 10.85
CA GLN A 451 0.95 -12.64 11.11
C GLN A 451 1.80 -12.42 12.37
N LEU A 452 2.28 -11.19 12.60
CA LEU A 452 2.98 -10.81 13.84
C LEU A 452 2.06 -10.96 15.06
N VAL A 453 0.84 -10.42 15.00
CA VAL A 453 -0.16 -10.53 16.06
C VAL A 453 -0.38 -11.98 16.46
N CYS A 454 -0.63 -12.86 15.49
CA CYS A 454 -0.87 -14.28 15.76
C CYS A 454 0.37 -15.01 16.27
N SER A 455 1.53 -14.83 15.62
CA SER A 455 2.74 -15.59 15.94
C SER A 455 3.40 -15.19 17.25
N MET A 456 3.25 -13.92 17.64
CA MET A 456 3.78 -13.39 18.88
C MET A 456 2.75 -13.44 20.03
N TYR A 457 1.54 -13.96 19.76
CA TYR A 457 0.44 -14.04 20.73
C TYR A 457 0.13 -12.69 21.38
N LEU A 458 0.04 -11.63 20.57
CA LEU A 458 -0.25 -10.30 21.07
C LEU A 458 -1.66 -10.22 21.65
N HIS A 459 -1.83 -9.39 22.67
CA HIS A 459 -3.13 -9.18 23.31
C HIS A 459 -4.08 -8.45 22.36
N ILE A 460 -5.09 -9.15 21.84
CA ILE A 460 -5.99 -8.62 20.81
C ILE A 460 -6.75 -7.35 21.24
N PRO A 461 -7.24 -7.21 22.49
CA PRO A 461 -7.85 -5.96 22.94
C PRO A 461 -6.94 -4.73 22.85
N ASP A 462 -5.63 -4.90 23.03
CA ASP A 462 -4.66 -3.80 22.90
C ASP A 462 -4.49 -3.41 21.43
N GLU A 463 -4.44 -4.40 20.54
CA GLU A 463 -4.38 -4.19 19.09
C GLU A 463 -5.66 -3.52 18.55
N ILE A 464 -6.84 -3.91 19.05
CA ILE A 464 -8.11 -3.24 18.73
C ILE A 464 -8.09 -1.79 19.23
N THR A 465 -7.51 -1.53 20.41
CA THR A 465 -7.39 -0.18 20.96
C THR A 465 -6.49 0.70 20.11
N TRP A 466 -5.36 0.18 19.65
CA TRP A 466 -4.50 0.86 18.67
C TRP A 466 -5.24 1.11 17.35
N LEU A 467 -5.94 0.10 16.83
CA LEU A 467 -6.70 0.20 15.59
C LEU A 467 -7.83 1.22 15.66
N ASN A 468 -8.46 1.41 16.83
CA ASN A 468 -9.48 2.43 17.05
C ASN A 468 -8.94 3.84 16.75
N GLN A 469 -7.73 4.17 17.21
CA GLN A 469 -7.12 5.47 16.98
C GLN A 469 -6.91 5.71 15.48
N LEU A 470 -6.31 4.73 14.80
CA LEU A 470 -6.04 4.81 13.38
C LEU A 470 -7.32 4.88 12.53
N ALA A 471 -8.38 4.19 12.92
CA ALA A 471 -9.68 4.23 12.26
C ALA A 471 -10.36 5.61 12.34
N LEU A 472 -10.22 6.31 13.48
CA LEU A 472 -10.73 7.67 13.65
C LEU A 472 -9.97 8.69 12.79
N GLU A 473 -8.68 8.45 12.54
CA GLU A 473 -7.86 9.25 11.65
C GLU A 473 -8.13 8.94 10.16
N ASN A 474 -8.58 7.72 9.85
CA ASN A 474 -8.70 7.19 8.49
C ASN A 474 -10.08 6.55 8.25
N LEU A 475 -11.14 7.37 8.32
CA LEU A 475 -12.54 6.92 8.33
C LEU A 475 -12.94 5.99 7.17
N LYS A 476 -12.31 6.11 6.00
CA LYS A 476 -12.68 5.42 4.75
C LYS A 476 -11.53 4.58 4.20
N ASN A 477 -11.05 3.64 5.01
CA ASN A 477 -9.96 2.73 4.66
C ASN A 477 -10.40 1.27 4.77
N TYR A 478 -10.33 0.52 3.66
CA TYR A 478 -10.72 -0.90 3.64
C TYR A 478 -9.86 -1.78 4.54
N GLN A 479 -8.55 -1.53 4.59
CA GLN A 479 -7.60 -2.39 5.30
C GLN A 479 -7.80 -2.35 6.81
N ILE A 480 -8.16 -1.19 7.37
CA ILE A 480 -8.48 -1.03 8.79
C ILE A 480 -9.68 -1.90 9.18
N TRP A 481 -10.79 -1.79 8.45
CA TRP A 481 -12.00 -2.55 8.75
C TRP A 481 -11.81 -4.05 8.50
N HIS A 482 -11.06 -4.40 7.47
CA HIS A 482 -10.70 -5.78 7.22
C HIS A 482 -9.78 -6.35 8.33
N HIS A 483 -8.77 -5.61 8.76
CA HIS A 483 -7.89 -6.02 9.85
C HIS A 483 -8.68 -6.18 11.15
N ARG A 484 -9.62 -5.27 11.43
CA ARG A 484 -10.53 -5.38 12.58
C ARG A 484 -11.33 -6.69 12.54
N GLN A 485 -11.90 -7.02 11.39
CA GLN A 485 -12.62 -8.28 11.20
C GLN A 485 -11.71 -9.50 11.43
N LEU A 486 -10.46 -9.48 10.91
CA LEU A 486 -9.48 -10.55 11.16
C LEU A 486 -9.14 -10.72 12.64
N LEU A 487 -8.99 -9.60 13.38
CA LEU A 487 -8.75 -9.64 14.82
C LEU A 487 -9.93 -10.29 15.56
N VAL A 488 -11.17 -9.92 15.22
CA VAL A 488 -12.36 -10.54 15.82
C VAL A 488 -12.49 -12.01 15.43
N GLU A 489 -12.25 -12.37 14.18
CA GLU A 489 -12.25 -13.77 13.71
C GLU A 489 -11.23 -14.63 14.44
N HIS A 490 -10.06 -14.08 14.74
CA HIS A 490 -9.03 -14.76 15.51
C HIS A 490 -9.36 -14.84 17.00
N TYR A 491 -9.89 -13.76 17.57
CA TYR A 491 -10.09 -13.63 19.01
C TYR A 491 -11.35 -14.34 19.50
N PHE A 492 -12.45 -14.29 18.74
CA PHE A 492 -13.73 -14.85 19.16
C PHE A 492 -13.63 -16.35 19.56
N PRO A 493 -12.99 -17.25 18.80
CA PRO A 493 -12.83 -18.65 19.21
C PRO A 493 -12.04 -18.83 20.51
N LEU A 494 -11.12 -17.91 20.84
CA LEU A 494 -10.32 -17.95 22.06
C LEU A 494 -11.12 -17.59 23.31
N ILE A 495 -12.17 -16.77 23.16
CA ILE A 495 -13.03 -16.30 24.25
C ILE A 495 -14.43 -16.92 24.22
N ALA A 496 -14.75 -17.78 23.25
CA ALA A 496 -16.11 -18.30 23.04
C ALA A 496 -16.68 -19.06 24.25
N GLY A 497 -15.83 -19.58 25.14
CA GLY A 497 -16.24 -20.21 26.40
C GLY A 497 -16.43 -19.26 27.58
N ASP A 498 -16.19 -17.97 27.40
CA ASP A 498 -16.28 -16.91 28.41
C ASP A 498 -17.33 -15.87 27.99
N ASP A 499 -18.56 -16.04 28.50
CA ASP A 499 -19.70 -15.17 28.22
C ASP A 499 -19.47 -13.71 28.66
N GLU A 500 -18.61 -13.47 29.65
CA GLU A 500 -18.27 -12.11 30.09
C GLU A 500 -17.32 -11.46 29.07
N ALA A 501 -16.29 -12.17 28.62
CA ALA A 501 -15.38 -11.69 27.60
C ALA A 501 -16.09 -11.44 26.25
N VAL A 502 -16.99 -12.32 25.83
CA VAL A 502 -17.79 -12.14 24.60
C VAL A 502 -18.70 -10.91 24.70
N ARG A 503 -19.36 -10.71 25.85
CA ARG A 503 -20.17 -9.50 26.07
C ARG A 503 -19.32 -8.25 26.10
N ALA A 504 -18.14 -8.28 26.73
CA ALA A 504 -17.22 -7.15 26.77
C ALA A 504 -16.75 -6.75 25.37
N LEU A 505 -16.41 -7.73 24.53
CA LEU A 505 -16.09 -7.51 23.11
C LEU A 505 -17.28 -6.86 22.38
N GLY A 506 -18.47 -7.45 22.47
CA GLY A 506 -19.67 -6.91 21.82
C GLY A 506 -20.00 -5.48 22.25
N SER A 507 -19.89 -5.16 23.55
CA SER A 507 -20.09 -3.81 24.07
C SER A 507 -19.02 -2.83 23.58
N SER A 508 -17.74 -3.22 23.60
CA SER A 508 -16.64 -2.38 23.11
C SER A 508 -16.79 -2.06 21.63
N GLU A 509 -17.06 -3.08 20.80
CA GLU A 509 -17.25 -2.94 19.36
C GLU A 509 -18.47 -2.07 19.03
N THR A 510 -19.60 -2.29 19.71
CA THR A 510 -20.83 -1.50 19.51
C THR A 510 -20.58 -0.04 19.89
N SER A 511 -19.87 0.21 20.98
CA SER A 511 -19.50 1.57 21.41
C SER A 511 -18.63 2.26 20.36
N PHE A 512 -17.62 1.56 19.83
CA PHE A 512 -16.72 2.12 18.82
C PHE A 512 -17.44 2.40 17.50
N ILE A 513 -18.32 1.50 17.05
CA ILE A 513 -19.19 1.72 15.89
C ILE A 513 -20.03 2.98 16.07
N ALA A 514 -20.61 3.19 17.27
CA ALA A 514 -21.38 4.39 17.55
C ALA A 514 -20.53 5.66 17.43
N THR A 515 -19.28 5.63 17.92
CA THR A 515 -18.32 6.74 17.74
C THR A 515 -18.04 7.01 16.26
N MET A 516 -17.81 5.97 15.45
CA MET A 516 -17.55 6.12 14.03
C MET A 516 -18.75 6.66 13.26
N LEU A 517 -19.96 6.17 13.55
CA LEU A 517 -21.20 6.64 12.92
C LEU A 517 -21.62 8.04 13.40
N ALA A 518 -21.14 8.49 14.55
CA ALA A 518 -21.30 9.89 14.97
C ALA A 518 -20.47 10.85 14.10
N GLN A 519 -19.34 10.41 13.54
CA GLN A 519 -18.55 11.21 12.60
C GLN A 519 -19.10 11.15 11.16
N ASP A 520 -19.47 9.96 10.70
CA ASP A 520 -20.09 9.75 9.39
C ASP A 520 -21.19 8.69 9.50
N SER A 521 -22.44 9.15 9.64
CA SER A 521 -23.61 8.31 9.84
C SER A 521 -23.97 7.43 8.62
N LYS A 522 -23.27 7.62 7.50
CA LYS A 522 -23.48 6.89 6.24
C LYS A 522 -22.22 6.13 5.81
N ASN A 523 -21.23 5.98 6.71
CA ASN A 523 -20.00 5.25 6.42
C ASN A 523 -20.29 3.77 6.10
N TYR A 524 -20.04 3.39 4.84
CA TYR A 524 -20.35 2.06 4.34
C TYR A 524 -19.58 0.95 5.06
N HIS A 525 -18.29 1.15 5.34
CA HIS A 525 -17.46 0.15 6.02
C HIS A 525 -17.97 -0.12 7.43
N VAL A 526 -18.37 0.92 8.15
CA VAL A 526 -18.88 0.80 9.53
C VAL A 526 -20.20 0.04 9.55
N TRP A 527 -21.13 0.36 8.64
CA TRP A 527 -22.40 -0.37 8.55
C TRP A 527 -22.22 -1.83 8.13
N SER A 528 -21.34 -2.10 7.16
CA SER A 528 -21.00 -3.47 6.76
C SER A 528 -20.38 -4.26 7.92
N TYR A 529 -19.44 -3.66 8.64
CA TYR A 529 -18.82 -4.28 9.81
C TYR A 529 -19.82 -4.51 10.96
N ARG A 530 -20.77 -3.58 11.15
CA ARG A 530 -21.86 -3.72 12.11
C ARG A 530 -22.77 -4.91 11.78
N GLN A 531 -23.11 -5.13 10.51
CA GLN A 531 -23.86 -6.33 10.08
C GLN A 531 -23.08 -7.61 10.38
N TYR A 532 -21.80 -7.65 10.02
CA TYR A 532 -20.91 -8.76 10.34
C TYR A 532 -20.90 -9.06 11.85
N LEU A 533 -20.80 -8.05 12.72
CA LEU A 533 -20.80 -8.26 14.17
C LEU A 533 -22.14 -8.76 14.71
N VAL A 534 -23.26 -8.30 14.13
CA VAL A 534 -24.58 -8.82 14.50
C VAL A 534 -24.66 -10.32 14.22
N GLU A 535 -24.18 -10.77 13.07
CA GLU A 535 -24.12 -12.20 12.75
C GLU A 535 -23.12 -12.94 13.65
N LYS A 536 -21.89 -12.41 13.77
CA LYS A 536 -20.78 -13.07 14.47
C LYS A 536 -21.04 -13.28 15.95
N LEU A 537 -21.63 -12.27 16.61
CA LEU A 537 -21.88 -12.27 18.06
C LEU A 537 -23.36 -12.51 18.41
N GLY A 538 -24.21 -12.77 17.41
CA GLY A 538 -25.64 -13.00 17.61
C GLY A 538 -26.40 -11.80 18.18
N LEU A 539 -26.04 -10.57 17.79
CA LEU A 539 -26.61 -9.33 18.35
C LEU A 539 -27.97 -8.95 17.75
N TRP A 540 -28.83 -9.92 17.46
CA TRP A 540 -30.21 -9.76 16.99
C TRP A 540 -31.13 -9.28 18.13
N THR A 541 -30.78 -8.16 18.77
CA THR A 541 -31.38 -7.71 20.02
C THR A 541 -32.32 -6.52 19.81
N ALA A 542 -33.27 -6.34 20.74
CA ALA A 542 -34.12 -5.15 20.77
C ALA A 542 -33.30 -3.85 20.90
N THR A 543 -32.16 -3.90 21.59
CA THR A 543 -31.24 -2.76 21.73
C THR A 543 -30.63 -2.36 20.39
N GLU A 544 -30.22 -3.34 19.57
CA GLU A 544 -29.65 -3.06 18.24
C GLU A 544 -30.71 -2.50 17.28
N LEU A 545 -31.93 -3.02 17.33
CA LEU A 545 -33.07 -2.47 16.57
C LEU A 545 -33.41 -1.03 17.02
N ALA A 546 -33.40 -0.76 18.33
CA ALA A 546 -33.65 0.57 18.89
C ALA A 546 -32.56 1.58 18.51
N SER A 547 -31.28 1.17 18.57
CA SER A 547 -30.16 1.99 18.09
C SER A 547 -30.29 2.31 16.60
N THR A 548 -30.65 1.32 15.79
CA THR A 548 -30.86 1.53 14.35
C THR A 548 -32.04 2.48 14.10
N GLN A 549 -33.11 2.34 14.87
CA GLN A 549 -34.26 3.23 14.82
C GLN A 549 -33.88 4.68 15.16
N SER A 550 -33.02 4.92 16.15
CA SER A 550 -32.60 6.29 16.48
C SER A 550 -31.85 6.97 15.33
N PHE A 551 -31.11 6.22 14.50
CA PHE A 551 -30.49 6.77 13.28
C PHE A 551 -31.53 7.21 12.25
N VAL A 552 -32.59 6.42 12.05
CA VAL A 552 -33.71 6.79 11.17
C VAL A 552 -34.50 7.98 11.74
N GLU A 553 -34.68 8.05 13.05
CA GLU A 553 -35.36 9.18 13.70
C GLU A 553 -34.55 10.48 13.63
N THR A 554 -33.22 10.38 13.72
CA THR A 554 -32.32 11.54 13.59
C THR A 554 -32.25 12.04 12.14
N ASP A 555 -32.07 11.13 11.17
CA ASP A 555 -32.14 11.43 9.73
C ASP A 555 -32.98 10.38 9.02
N VAL A 556 -34.25 10.73 8.75
CA VAL A 556 -35.19 9.86 8.04
C VAL A 556 -34.72 9.53 6.62
N ARG A 557 -33.78 10.28 6.05
CA ARG A 557 -33.18 10.02 4.72
C ARG A 557 -31.91 9.17 4.79
N ASN A 558 -31.52 8.68 5.97
CA ASN A 558 -30.36 7.80 6.11
C ASN A 558 -30.67 6.39 5.60
N ASN A 559 -30.45 6.15 4.31
CA ASN A 559 -30.69 4.86 3.67
C ASN A 559 -29.87 3.71 4.28
N SER A 560 -28.68 3.99 4.84
CA SER A 560 -27.88 2.96 5.52
C SER A 560 -28.59 2.44 6.76
N ALA A 561 -29.22 3.33 7.54
CA ALA A 561 -30.02 2.94 8.70
C ALA A 561 -31.30 2.17 8.30
N TRP A 562 -31.96 2.57 7.21
CA TRP A 562 -33.09 1.81 6.65
C TRP A 562 -32.68 0.41 6.19
N SER A 563 -31.54 0.30 5.51
CA SER A 563 -30.98 -0.97 5.06
C SER A 563 -30.61 -1.86 6.23
N HIS A 564 -29.95 -1.32 7.26
CA HIS A 564 -29.61 -2.08 8.46
C HIS A 564 -30.85 -2.51 9.25
N ARG A 565 -31.89 -1.66 9.32
CA ARG A 565 -33.19 -2.05 9.91
C ARG A 565 -33.80 -3.23 9.16
N PHE A 566 -33.78 -3.19 7.83
CA PHE A 566 -34.30 -4.28 7.00
C PHE A 566 -33.53 -5.58 7.26
N PHE A 567 -32.20 -5.49 7.30
CA PHE A 567 -31.33 -6.61 7.65
C PHE A 567 -31.68 -7.20 9.01
N LEU A 568 -31.76 -6.39 10.08
CA LEU A 568 -32.09 -6.84 11.43
C LEU A 568 -33.44 -7.56 11.53
N VAL A 569 -34.45 -7.06 10.82
CA VAL A 569 -35.82 -7.61 10.90
C VAL A 569 -36.00 -8.86 10.04
N PHE A 570 -35.33 -8.92 8.89
CA PHE A 570 -35.59 -9.95 7.87
C PHE A 570 -34.41 -10.91 7.62
N SER A 571 -33.39 -10.87 8.48
CA SER A 571 -32.22 -11.77 8.40
C SER A 571 -31.91 -12.49 9.71
N ASP A 572 -32.63 -12.20 10.80
CA ASP A 572 -32.50 -12.93 12.07
C ASP A 572 -32.82 -14.43 11.86
N PRO A 573 -31.86 -15.35 12.08
CA PRO A 573 -32.07 -16.78 11.90
C PRO A 573 -33.17 -17.37 12.79
N ALA A 574 -33.58 -16.72 13.87
CA ALA A 574 -34.71 -17.16 14.70
C ALA A 574 -36.07 -16.91 14.02
N ALA A 575 -36.20 -15.81 13.25
CA ALA A 575 -37.46 -15.33 12.69
C ALA A 575 -37.50 -15.26 11.16
N SER A 576 -36.39 -15.57 10.48
CA SER A 576 -36.25 -15.48 9.02
C SER A 576 -35.60 -16.74 8.45
N THR A 577 -35.85 -17.00 7.17
CA THR A 577 -35.25 -18.12 6.43
C THR A 577 -33.85 -17.70 5.96
N PRO A 578 -32.79 -18.47 6.29
CA PRO A 578 -31.44 -18.17 5.82
C PRO A 578 -31.39 -18.00 4.29
N GLU A 579 -30.62 -17.02 3.82
CA GLU A 579 -30.42 -16.71 2.39
C GLU A 579 -31.69 -16.28 1.62
N SER A 580 -32.81 -16.05 2.31
CA SER A 580 -34.04 -15.55 1.68
C SER A 580 -33.82 -14.18 1.04
N PRO A 581 -33.94 -14.04 -0.30
CA PRO A 581 -33.71 -12.77 -0.97
C PRO A 581 -34.60 -11.65 -0.43
N ALA A 582 -34.11 -10.42 -0.43
CA ALA A 582 -34.89 -9.24 -0.05
C ALA A 582 -36.15 -9.05 -0.92
N THR A 583 -36.13 -9.63 -2.13
CA THR A 583 -37.21 -9.58 -3.14
C THR A 583 -38.09 -10.83 -3.15
N ALA A 584 -38.02 -11.68 -2.12
CA ALA A 584 -38.83 -12.88 -1.99
C ALA A 584 -39.69 -12.86 -0.72
N TYR A 585 -40.82 -13.56 -0.77
CA TYR A 585 -41.64 -13.86 0.40
C TYR A 585 -40.88 -14.77 1.37
N ASP A 586 -41.03 -14.52 2.67
CA ASP A 586 -40.49 -15.37 3.72
C ASP A 586 -41.59 -15.78 4.70
N ALA A 587 -42.01 -17.04 4.63
CA ALA A 587 -43.08 -17.57 5.47
C ALA A 587 -42.74 -17.65 6.96
N LYS A 588 -41.45 -17.59 7.31
CA LYS A 588 -40.99 -17.67 8.70
C LYS A 588 -41.18 -16.34 9.43
N VAL A 589 -41.26 -15.24 8.70
CA VAL A 589 -41.43 -13.90 9.29
C VAL A 589 -42.86 -13.73 9.80
N PRO A 590 -43.08 -13.46 11.11
CA PRO A 590 -44.43 -13.36 11.66
C PRO A 590 -45.23 -12.20 11.05
N ALA A 591 -46.52 -12.43 10.79
CA ALA A 591 -47.42 -11.41 10.27
C ALA A 591 -47.46 -10.13 11.14
N SER A 592 -47.37 -10.27 12.47
CA SER A 592 -47.30 -9.13 13.39
C SER A 592 -46.05 -8.26 13.20
N VAL A 593 -44.93 -8.85 12.80
CA VAL A 593 -43.70 -8.12 12.46
C VAL A 593 -43.90 -7.34 11.16
N ILE A 594 -44.51 -7.97 10.14
CA ILE A 594 -44.87 -7.29 8.88
C ILE A 594 -45.78 -6.09 9.15
N ASP A 595 -46.85 -6.28 9.92
CA ASP A 595 -47.82 -5.22 10.21
C ASP A 595 -47.17 -4.06 10.99
N ARG A 596 -46.29 -4.36 11.95
CA ARG A 596 -45.46 -3.37 12.67
C ARG A 596 -44.56 -2.58 11.71
N GLU A 597 -43.86 -3.25 10.80
CA GLU A 597 -42.93 -2.59 9.89
C GLU A 597 -43.63 -1.77 8.79
N ILE A 598 -44.82 -2.19 8.33
CA ILE A 598 -45.66 -1.38 7.45
C ILE A 598 -46.06 -0.08 8.15
N ALA A 599 -46.57 -0.18 9.39
CA ALA A 599 -46.97 0.98 10.18
C ALA A 599 -45.79 1.93 10.42
N TYR A 600 -44.62 1.38 10.76
CA TYR A 600 -43.39 2.16 10.93
C TYR A 600 -42.98 2.89 9.66
N ALA A 601 -42.97 2.21 8.51
CA ALA A 601 -42.62 2.81 7.23
C ALA A 601 -43.60 3.95 6.86
N GLN A 602 -44.90 3.74 7.05
CA GLN A 602 -45.93 4.75 6.81
C GLN A 602 -45.77 5.97 7.70
N ASP A 603 -45.51 5.78 9.00
CA ASP A 603 -45.21 6.87 9.95
C ASP A 603 -44.03 7.73 9.46
N LYS A 604 -42.93 7.11 9.04
CA LYS A 604 -41.74 7.85 8.58
C LYS A 604 -41.93 8.48 7.20
N ILE A 605 -42.70 7.87 6.30
CA ILE A 605 -43.05 8.48 5.01
C ILE A 605 -43.87 9.76 5.22
N LEU A 606 -44.74 9.83 6.23
CA LEU A 606 -45.51 11.05 6.52
C LEU A 606 -44.61 12.24 6.88
N LEU A 607 -43.46 11.99 7.51
CA LEU A 607 -42.48 13.02 7.86
C LEU A 607 -41.74 13.58 6.62
N ALA A 608 -41.46 12.72 5.64
CA ALA A 608 -40.77 13.10 4.41
C ALA A 608 -41.34 12.36 3.20
N PRO A 609 -42.49 12.81 2.64
CA PRO A 609 -43.19 12.06 1.59
C PRO A 609 -42.39 11.80 0.31
N GLN A 610 -41.47 12.71 -0.03
CA GLN A 610 -40.60 12.59 -1.21
C GLN A 610 -39.26 11.87 -0.91
N ASN A 611 -39.06 11.33 0.30
CA ASN A 611 -37.89 10.52 0.63
C ASN A 611 -38.05 9.09 0.10
N GLN A 612 -37.21 8.67 -0.84
CA GLN A 612 -37.25 7.36 -1.45
C GLN A 612 -37.05 6.20 -0.46
N SER A 613 -36.22 6.37 0.58
CA SER A 613 -35.80 5.28 1.47
C SER A 613 -36.98 4.59 2.14
N GLY A 614 -37.93 5.36 2.69
CA GLY A 614 -39.12 4.82 3.34
C GLY A 614 -40.03 4.05 2.37
N TRP A 615 -40.16 4.52 1.12
CA TRP A 615 -40.96 3.85 0.09
C TRP A 615 -40.33 2.52 -0.36
N LEU A 616 -38.99 2.49 -0.53
CA LEU A 616 -38.28 1.26 -0.85
C LEU A 616 -38.37 0.25 0.28
N TYR A 617 -38.20 0.70 1.53
CA TYR A 617 -38.39 -0.13 2.71
C TYR A 617 -39.80 -0.72 2.77
N LEU A 618 -40.84 0.12 2.58
CA LEU A 618 -42.23 -0.33 2.54
C LEU A 618 -42.46 -1.41 1.48
N ARG A 619 -41.94 -1.22 0.26
CA ARG A 619 -42.03 -2.24 -0.81
C ARG A 619 -41.35 -3.55 -0.40
N GLY A 620 -40.17 -3.49 0.21
CA GLY A 620 -39.46 -4.66 0.71
C GLY A 620 -40.25 -5.42 1.78
N VAL A 621 -40.85 -4.70 2.74
CA VAL A 621 -41.69 -5.28 3.80
C VAL A 621 -42.91 -5.98 3.22
N LEU A 622 -43.60 -5.36 2.24
CA LEU A 622 -44.76 -5.95 1.58
C LEU A 622 -44.40 -7.26 0.87
N VAL A 623 -43.25 -7.27 0.15
CA VAL A 623 -42.74 -8.48 -0.51
C VAL A 623 -42.42 -9.57 0.50
N LYS A 624 -41.68 -9.26 1.57
CA LYS A 624 -41.33 -10.22 2.63
C LYS A 624 -42.54 -10.84 3.30
N GLY A 625 -43.61 -10.06 3.48
CA GLY A 625 -44.87 -10.53 4.07
C GLY A 625 -45.90 -11.09 3.09
N SER A 626 -45.59 -11.20 1.79
CA SER A 626 -46.55 -11.51 0.72
C SER A 626 -47.85 -10.69 0.83
N ARG A 627 -47.72 -9.40 1.19
CA ARG A 627 -48.83 -8.46 1.27
C ARG A 627 -49.06 -7.83 -0.10
N ASP A 628 -50.32 -7.66 -0.46
CA ASP A 628 -50.65 -6.99 -1.71
C ASP A 628 -50.25 -5.50 -1.67
N LEU A 629 -49.68 -4.98 -2.76
CA LEU A 629 -49.44 -3.54 -2.92
C LEU A 629 -50.73 -2.73 -2.76
N GLU A 630 -51.88 -3.33 -3.11
CA GLU A 630 -53.19 -2.69 -2.90
C GLU A 630 -53.48 -2.37 -1.43
N SER A 631 -52.90 -3.11 -0.48
CA SER A 631 -53.12 -2.86 0.95
C SER A 631 -52.59 -1.50 1.42
N VAL A 632 -51.72 -0.85 0.64
CA VAL A 632 -51.17 0.48 0.94
C VAL A 632 -51.63 1.55 -0.06
N ALA A 633 -52.57 1.23 -0.96
CA ALA A 633 -53.08 2.16 -1.97
C ALA A 633 -53.69 3.42 -1.35
N ALA A 634 -54.59 3.26 -0.38
CA ALA A 634 -55.24 4.38 0.31
C ALA A 634 -54.23 5.30 1.02
N PHE A 635 -53.11 4.74 1.50
CA PHE A 635 -52.02 5.53 2.07
C PHE A 635 -51.30 6.35 0.99
N ALA A 636 -50.96 5.73 -0.15
CA ALA A 636 -50.28 6.39 -1.25
C ALA A 636 -51.13 7.49 -1.92
N GLU A 637 -52.45 7.28 -2.03
CA GLU A 637 -53.41 8.26 -2.57
C GLU A 637 -53.39 9.58 -1.77
N ARG A 638 -53.04 9.58 -0.48
CA ARG A 638 -52.92 10.81 0.33
C ARG A 638 -51.88 11.80 -0.20
N PHE A 639 -50.97 11.36 -1.05
CA PHE A 639 -49.89 12.20 -1.59
C PHE A 639 -50.14 12.66 -3.02
N VAL A 640 -51.27 12.28 -3.63
CA VAL A 640 -51.62 12.60 -5.01
C VAL A 640 -53.05 13.16 -5.06
N GLY A 641 -53.20 14.42 -5.43
CA GLY A 641 -54.48 15.10 -5.61
C GLY A 641 -54.66 15.58 -7.04
N ASP A 642 -55.87 15.43 -7.58
CA ASP A 642 -56.31 15.96 -8.88
C ASP A 642 -55.33 15.67 -10.05
N LEU A 643 -54.80 14.44 -10.09
CA LEU A 643 -53.83 14.00 -11.09
C LEU A 643 -54.34 14.23 -12.52
N GLY A 644 -53.55 14.90 -13.36
CA GLY A 644 -53.91 15.23 -14.74
C GLY A 644 -54.86 16.44 -14.89
N GLN A 645 -55.30 17.08 -13.79
CA GLN A 645 -56.13 18.28 -13.84
C GLN A 645 -55.32 19.57 -13.65
N ALA A 646 -55.97 20.73 -13.80
CA ALA A 646 -55.33 22.04 -13.68
C ALA A 646 -54.75 22.30 -12.28
N ASN A 647 -55.37 21.74 -11.23
CA ASN A 647 -54.98 21.87 -9.83
C ASN A 647 -54.21 20.65 -9.29
N GLU A 648 -53.56 19.88 -10.18
CA GLU A 648 -52.77 18.71 -9.82
C GLU A 648 -51.72 19.00 -8.73
N SER A 649 -51.75 18.19 -7.66
CA SER A 649 -50.86 18.27 -6.51
C SER A 649 -50.26 16.90 -6.19
N VAL A 650 -48.95 16.74 -6.41
CA VAL A 650 -48.21 15.53 -6.05
C VAL A 650 -47.15 15.88 -5.02
N ARG A 651 -47.31 15.35 -3.80
CA ARG A 651 -46.35 15.50 -2.70
C ARG A 651 -45.27 14.41 -2.71
N SER A 652 -45.50 13.32 -3.45
CA SER A 652 -44.55 12.22 -3.59
C SER A 652 -44.63 11.58 -4.96
N SER A 653 -43.56 11.72 -5.74
CA SER A 653 -43.37 10.97 -7.00
C SER A 653 -43.27 9.45 -6.75
N HIS A 654 -42.76 9.03 -5.59
CA HIS A 654 -42.69 7.61 -5.22
C HIS A 654 -44.07 7.02 -4.91
N ALA A 655 -44.97 7.80 -4.32
CA ALA A 655 -46.37 7.41 -4.19
C ALA A 655 -47.02 7.24 -5.58
N LEU A 656 -46.71 8.13 -6.53
CA LEU A 656 -47.24 8.07 -7.88
C LEU A 656 -46.74 6.84 -8.66
N ASP A 657 -45.46 6.47 -8.51
CA ASP A 657 -44.89 5.21 -9.04
C ASP A 657 -45.59 3.98 -8.43
N LEU A 658 -45.77 3.95 -7.11
CA LEU A 658 -46.50 2.87 -6.44
C LEU A 658 -47.95 2.78 -6.93
N LEU A 659 -48.63 3.90 -7.11
CA LEU A 659 -50.01 3.94 -7.59
C LEU A 659 -50.13 3.44 -9.04
N ALA A 660 -49.13 3.66 -9.88
CA ALA A 660 -49.10 3.07 -11.22
C ALA A 660 -49.18 1.54 -11.16
N ASP A 661 -48.44 0.90 -10.24
CA ASP A 661 -48.51 -0.54 -10.01
C ASP A 661 -49.85 -0.99 -9.44
N VAL A 662 -50.42 -0.23 -8.50
CA VAL A 662 -51.75 -0.51 -7.92
C VAL A 662 -52.82 -0.45 -9.00
N TYR A 663 -52.87 0.60 -9.82
CA TYR A 663 -53.87 0.71 -10.88
C TYR A 663 -53.70 -0.36 -11.96
N LYS A 664 -52.45 -0.76 -12.27
CA LYS A 664 -52.19 -1.91 -13.13
C LYS A 664 -52.82 -3.19 -12.57
N ARG A 665 -52.63 -3.48 -11.28
CA ARG A 665 -53.19 -4.67 -10.61
C ARG A 665 -54.72 -4.67 -10.58
N ARG A 666 -55.33 -3.49 -10.38
CA ARG A 666 -56.78 -3.29 -10.44
C ARG A 666 -57.36 -3.38 -11.86
N GLY A 667 -56.53 -3.46 -12.89
CA GLY A 667 -56.95 -3.43 -14.30
C GLY A 667 -57.28 -2.04 -14.85
N ASP A 668 -57.05 -0.97 -14.08
CA ASP A 668 -57.22 0.42 -14.51
C ASP A 668 -55.96 0.93 -15.25
N LEU A 669 -55.73 0.35 -16.43
CA LEU A 669 -54.58 0.68 -17.28
C LEU A 669 -54.52 2.16 -17.68
N PRO A 670 -55.65 2.85 -18.01
CA PRO A 670 -55.62 4.27 -18.31
C PRO A 670 -55.08 5.11 -17.14
N LYS A 671 -55.50 4.81 -15.91
CA LYS A 671 -55.03 5.54 -14.73
C LYS A 671 -53.59 5.18 -14.36
N ALA A 672 -53.19 3.92 -14.52
CA ALA A 672 -51.79 3.50 -14.37
C ALA A 672 -50.86 4.24 -15.35
N ARG A 673 -51.28 4.33 -16.62
CA ARG A 673 -50.58 5.10 -17.66
C ARG A 673 -50.52 6.58 -17.32
N LEU A 674 -51.62 7.17 -16.83
CA LEU A 674 -51.63 8.56 -16.40
C LEU A 674 -50.60 8.80 -15.30
N CYS A 675 -50.50 7.94 -14.28
CA CYS A 675 -49.46 8.06 -13.25
C CYS A 675 -48.05 8.11 -13.85
N LEU A 676 -47.71 7.16 -14.72
CA LEU A 676 -46.40 7.12 -15.39
C LEU A 676 -46.17 8.36 -16.27
N GLN A 677 -47.20 8.80 -16.99
CA GLN A 677 -47.15 10.00 -17.84
C GLN A 677 -46.81 11.25 -17.04
N ARG A 678 -47.50 11.45 -15.93
CA ARG A 678 -47.24 12.60 -15.06
C ARG A 678 -45.86 12.53 -14.41
N LEU A 679 -45.29 11.33 -14.20
CA LEU A 679 -43.90 11.19 -13.77
C LEU A 679 -42.94 11.75 -14.83
N TRP A 680 -42.98 11.31 -16.09
CA TRP A 680 -42.02 11.82 -17.07
C TRP A 680 -42.28 13.26 -17.53
N GLU A 681 -43.52 13.72 -17.55
CA GLU A 681 -43.85 15.07 -18.03
C GLU A 681 -43.56 16.17 -16.99
N LYS A 682 -43.65 15.85 -15.71
CA LYS A 682 -43.66 16.89 -14.66
C LYS A 682 -42.93 16.51 -13.38
N TRP A 683 -43.23 15.36 -12.79
CA TRP A 683 -42.83 15.08 -11.41
C TRP A 683 -41.46 14.40 -11.26
N ASP A 684 -40.96 13.81 -12.33
CA ASP A 684 -39.66 13.16 -12.39
C ASP A 684 -39.11 13.03 -13.85
N PRO A 685 -38.95 14.17 -14.55
CA PRO A 685 -38.57 14.19 -15.96
C PRO A 685 -37.15 13.66 -16.21
N VAL A 686 -36.27 13.65 -15.20
CA VAL A 686 -34.91 13.10 -15.34
C VAL A 686 -34.91 11.60 -15.69
N ARG A 687 -35.97 10.87 -15.30
CA ARG A 687 -36.16 9.45 -15.62
C ARG A 687 -37.17 9.22 -16.75
N GLU A 688 -37.36 10.20 -17.65
CA GLU A 688 -38.34 10.12 -18.73
C GLU A 688 -38.25 8.82 -19.54
N GLY A 689 -37.05 8.43 -19.97
CA GLY A 689 -36.85 7.19 -20.74
C GLY A 689 -37.30 5.95 -19.97
N TYR A 690 -37.03 5.89 -18.66
CA TYR A 690 -37.46 4.80 -17.80
C TYR A 690 -38.99 4.75 -17.65
N TRP A 691 -39.65 5.88 -17.43
CA TRP A 691 -41.11 5.91 -17.28
C TRP A 691 -41.85 5.61 -18.58
N LYS A 692 -41.35 6.10 -19.73
CA LYS A 692 -41.86 5.72 -21.05
C LYS A 692 -41.71 4.22 -21.30
N HIS A 693 -40.57 3.64 -20.94
CA HIS A 693 -40.37 2.19 -20.98
C HIS A 693 -41.39 1.46 -20.10
N ARG A 694 -41.56 1.86 -18.83
CA ARG A 694 -42.59 1.28 -17.94
C ARG A 694 -44.00 1.39 -18.52
N ALA A 695 -44.33 2.52 -19.15
CA ALA A 695 -45.64 2.73 -19.75
C ALA A 695 -45.89 1.86 -21.00
N SER A 696 -44.84 1.50 -21.74
CA SER A 696 -44.92 0.52 -22.83
C SER A 696 -45.18 -0.91 -22.32
N GLN A 697 -44.69 -1.25 -21.12
CA GLN A 697 -44.96 -2.54 -20.47
C GLN A 697 -46.40 -2.68 -19.92
N LEU A 698 -47.21 -1.62 -20.00
CA LEU A 698 -48.65 -1.71 -19.73
C LEU A 698 -49.43 -2.20 -20.96
N GLU A 699 -48.86 -2.07 -22.16
CA GLU A 699 -49.48 -2.47 -23.44
C GLU A 699 -49.04 -3.85 -23.93
N ALA A 700 -47.96 -4.39 -23.36
CA ALA A 700 -47.52 -5.75 -23.66
C ALA A 700 -48.51 -6.75 -23.02
N PRO A 701 -49.04 -7.72 -23.79
CA PRO A 701 -50.02 -8.69 -23.31
C PRO A 701 -49.52 -9.59 -22.19
#